data_AF-A0A4W5LWC5-F1
#
_entry.id   AF-A0A4W5LWC5-F1
#
_cell.length_a   1.000
_cell.length_b   1.000
_cell.length_c   1.000
_cell.angle_alpha   90.00
_cell.angle_beta   90.00
_cell.angle_gamma   90.00
#
_symmetry.space_group_name_H-M   'P 1'
#
loop_
_entity.id
_entity.type
_entity.pdbx_description
1 polymer ?
#
loop_
_entity_poly.entity_id
_entity_poly.type
_entity_poly.pdbx_seq_one_letter_code
_entity_poly.pdbx_strand_id
1 'polypeptide(L)'
;MKLKKQVTVCGGAVFCVAVFSLYLMLDRVQHDPARRQNGGGNFPRSQISVLQNRIEQLEQLLEENHQIISHIKDSVLELTDTGAVSPSGQLPFRSANGSWVLPFDGRPTFLSVKPQDCQFAQGRRGQTDLQMLDIYSLLKFDNVDGGVWKQGFEITYEPGAWDNDPLQVFVVPHSHNDPGWIKTFDKYYTDQTQHIFNNMLVKLTEDPRRKFIWSEISFFAKWWESADMHKQEAMRKLILGGQLEIVTGGWVMTDEANVHYFAMIDQLIEGHQWLEKNVGVTPQSGWAVDPFGHSATMAYLLNRANLTSMLIQRVHYSIKKHFASSHSLEFMWRQSWDQESGTDIFCHMMPFYSYDVPHTCGPDPKICCQFDFKRLPGGRVNCPWKVPPRAVVEANVAERAHLLLDQYRKKSKLFRSKVVLIPLGDDFRYDKALEWDQQYLNYQRLFDYMNSHSEMHVQAQFGTLTDYFTAVYKANGVPQGVRPPEYPVLSGDFFAYADREDHYWSGYYTSRPFYKSMDRVLESHLRGAEILFSLAVAHARHAGMEGRYPTSDYTLLTYARRTVALFQHHDAITGTAKENVVIDYGNRLLRSLQGLKRVIINAAHFLVMKNKDVYRFYQTEPFLETDDKRATQDSLPQRTLIELDQSGPRYLVLFNPVEQDRLCVVTVLVNSVRVRVLTEDGQTLPVQLSAQWSSLTDALIYYASFMVRLPALGLAVFHLYDSADTPMTLRSETLLRLSGQGQTAHAVDPLPLRFQTADPQLFYISTQSLTLGFSGTTGLLESIHRKDDPQEVKVQIQFVTYGTRSSKDKSGAYLFLPDGKAKPYSQKEPPVVRVVEGPLFSEVVAMYEHFQQTIRIHNVPGVDGLSLDVTTMVDIRDQSNKELAMLSDLWLQHVPQYCNVSTDAAPAPLPEAPPASQLLPHAQPGLHPGQPSPPHPALCPGPGRHQPRER
;
A
#
# COMPACT_ATOMS: atom_id res chain seq x y z
N MET A 1 -65.31 7.43 3.59
CA MET A 1 -65.78 6.36 4.50
C MET A 1 -66.53 5.31 3.68
N LYS A 2 -66.39 4.02 4.06
CA LYS A 2 -67.10 2.82 3.55
C LYS A 2 -66.58 2.03 2.32
N LEU A 3 -65.26 1.90 2.09
CA LEU A 3 -64.78 0.80 1.23
C LEU A 3 -63.41 0.15 1.56
N LYS A 4 -62.76 0.47 2.69
CA LYS A 4 -61.50 -0.19 3.11
C LYS A 4 -61.58 -1.06 4.37
N LYS A 5 -62.74 -1.16 5.04
CA LYS A 5 -62.92 -2.03 6.22
C LYS A 5 -63.48 -3.43 5.91
N GLN A 6 -63.96 -3.70 4.69
CA GLN A 6 -64.49 -5.03 4.33
C GLN A 6 -63.41 -6.01 3.86
N VAL A 7 -62.32 -5.54 3.25
CA VAL A 7 -61.23 -6.43 2.76
C VAL A 7 -60.42 -7.03 3.91
N THR A 8 -60.21 -6.29 5.00
CA THR A 8 -59.45 -6.77 6.17
C THR A 8 -60.23 -7.80 7.00
N VAL A 9 -61.56 -7.69 7.05
CA VAL A 9 -62.42 -8.65 7.78
C VAL A 9 -62.60 -9.95 6.97
N CYS A 10 -62.70 -9.88 5.63
CA CYS A 10 -62.74 -11.07 4.79
C CYS A 10 -61.40 -11.82 4.74
N GLY A 11 -60.26 -11.11 4.73
CA GLY A 11 -58.93 -11.76 4.75
C GLY A 11 -58.64 -12.51 6.06
N GLY A 12 -59.01 -11.92 7.20
CA GLY A 12 -58.86 -12.58 8.51
C GLY A 12 -59.74 -13.82 8.67
N ALA A 13 -60.98 -13.79 8.15
CA ALA A 13 -61.89 -14.93 8.21
C ALA A 13 -61.39 -16.13 7.38
N VAL A 14 -60.82 -15.89 6.19
CA VAL A 14 -60.26 -16.95 5.34
C VAL A 14 -59.02 -17.59 5.98
N PHE A 15 -58.16 -16.80 6.62
CA PHE A 15 -56.99 -17.31 7.33
C PHE A 15 -57.38 -18.17 8.54
N CYS A 16 -58.36 -17.73 9.34
CA CYS A 16 -58.86 -18.53 10.46
C CYS A 16 -59.52 -19.83 9.99
N VAL A 17 -60.30 -19.82 8.91
CA VAL A 17 -60.92 -21.05 8.36
C VAL A 17 -59.85 -22.02 7.83
N ALA A 18 -58.78 -21.53 7.19
CA ALA A 18 -57.68 -22.38 6.72
C ALA A 18 -56.92 -23.05 7.87
N VAL A 19 -56.60 -22.30 8.93
CA VAL A 19 -55.92 -22.83 10.11
C VAL A 19 -56.81 -23.81 10.88
N PHE A 20 -58.11 -23.51 11.04
CA PHE A 20 -59.06 -24.41 11.70
C PHE A 20 -59.32 -25.68 10.89
N SER A 21 -59.30 -25.60 9.55
CA SER A 21 -59.45 -26.77 8.67
C SER A 21 -58.22 -27.67 8.68
N LEU A 22 -57.02 -27.09 8.78
CA LEU A 22 -55.78 -27.84 8.93
C LEU A 22 -55.72 -28.54 10.30
N TYR A 23 -56.19 -27.86 11.36
CA TYR A 23 -56.30 -28.42 12.71
C TYR A 23 -57.33 -29.56 12.76
N LEU A 24 -58.51 -29.40 12.14
CA LEU A 24 -59.53 -30.46 12.06
C LEU A 24 -59.13 -31.65 11.18
N MET A 25 -58.26 -31.47 10.18
CA MET A 25 -57.66 -32.58 9.43
C MET A 25 -56.64 -33.36 10.26
N LEU A 26 -55.81 -32.67 11.05
CA LEU A 26 -54.82 -33.30 11.92
C LEU A 26 -55.48 -34.03 13.11
N ASP A 27 -56.56 -33.47 13.65
CA ASP A 27 -57.32 -34.04 14.77
C ASP A 27 -58.14 -35.28 14.36
N ARG A 28 -58.60 -35.37 13.09
CA ARG A 28 -59.29 -36.55 12.55
C ARG A 28 -58.39 -37.75 12.24
N VAL A 29 -57.07 -37.57 12.23
CA VAL A 29 -56.11 -38.65 11.93
C VAL A 29 -55.68 -39.42 13.18
N GLN A 30 -55.89 -38.88 14.39
CA GLN A 30 -55.25 -39.45 15.59
C GLN A 30 -56.10 -40.38 16.48
N HIS A 31 -57.43 -40.32 16.58
CA HIS A 31 -58.17 -41.23 17.50
C HIS A 31 -59.60 -41.50 16.96
N ASP A 32 -59.89 -42.67 16.36
CA ASP A 32 -60.49 -43.89 16.97
C ASP A 32 -62.02 -43.75 17.28
N PRO A 33 -62.87 -44.79 17.50
CA PRO A 33 -62.96 -46.20 17.07
C PRO A 33 -64.36 -46.60 16.47
N ALA A 34 -64.38 -47.75 15.77
CA ALA A 34 -65.46 -48.77 15.72
C ALA A 34 -66.73 -48.64 14.82
N ARG A 35 -66.68 -49.41 13.71
CA ARG A 35 -67.55 -50.57 13.34
C ARG A 35 -68.77 -50.37 12.41
N ARG A 36 -68.65 -50.89 11.17
CA ARG A 36 -69.59 -51.84 10.49
C ARG A 36 -69.00 -52.25 9.12
N GLN A 37 -68.38 -53.43 9.04
CA GLN A 37 -68.95 -54.69 8.50
C GLN A 37 -69.39 -54.64 7.02
N ASN A 38 -68.51 -55.22 6.19
CA ASN A 38 -68.74 -56.26 5.16
C ASN A 38 -68.32 -55.88 3.73
N GLY A 39 -67.30 -56.59 3.23
CA GLY A 39 -67.07 -56.75 1.79
C GLY A 39 -65.61 -56.80 1.33
N GLY A 40 -64.90 -57.89 1.66
CA GLY A 40 -63.86 -58.55 0.85
C GLY A 40 -62.73 -57.77 0.14
N GLY A 41 -61.48 -58.02 0.54
CA GLY A 41 -60.30 -57.74 -0.29
C GLY A 41 -58.97 -57.89 0.47
N ASN A 42 -58.22 -58.95 0.15
CA ASN A 42 -56.90 -59.29 0.69
C ASN A 42 -55.94 -58.09 0.87
N PHE A 43 -55.53 -57.81 2.12
CA PHE A 43 -54.26 -57.13 2.38
C PHE A 43 -53.14 -58.18 2.40
N PRO A 44 -52.09 -58.07 1.56
CA PRO A 44 -51.03 -59.06 1.51
C PRO A 44 -50.26 -59.08 2.84
N ARG A 45 -50.14 -60.25 3.46
CA ARG A 45 -49.26 -60.53 4.61
C ARG A 45 -47.81 -60.07 4.40
N SER A 46 -47.40 -59.83 3.15
CA SER A 46 -46.08 -59.36 2.76
C SER A 46 -45.81 -57.88 3.07
N GLN A 47 -46.81 -57.00 3.22
CA GLN A 47 -46.56 -55.60 3.56
C GLN A 47 -46.38 -55.37 5.08
N ILE A 48 -47.07 -56.15 5.90
CA ILE A 48 -46.88 -56.12 7.36
C ILE A 48 -45.51 -56.69 7.73
N SER A 49 -45.07 -57.79 7.10
CA SER A 49 -43.73 -58.32 7.34
C SER A 49 -42.61 -57.37 6.89
N VAL A 50 -42.84 -56.57 5.85
CA VAL A 50 -41.86 -55.56 5.39
C VAL A 50 -41.78 -54.38 6.36
N LEU A 51 -42.91 -53.97 6.96
CA LEU A 51 -42.92 -52.97 8.02
C LEU A 51 -42.30 -53.48 9.31
N GLN A 52 -42.58 -54.72 9.70
CA GLN A 52 -41.98 -55.36 10.87
C GLN A 52 -40.46 -55.51 10.70
N ASN A 53 -40.00 -56.00 9.54
CA ASN A 53 -38.57 -56.05 9.23
C ASN A 53 -37.93 -54.66 9.26
N ARG A 54 -38.59 -53.60 8.76
CA ARG A 54 -38.03 -52.24 8.81
C ARG A 54 -37.95 -51.67 10.22
N ILE A 55 -38.91 -52.01 11.09
CA ILE A 55 -38.88 -51.60 12.50
C ILE A 55 -37.75 -52.34 13.22
N GLU A 56 -37.63 -53.66 13.04
CA GLU A 56 -36.51 -54.44 13.60
C GLU A 56 -35.16 -53.93 13.07
N GLN A 57 -35.06 -53.58 11.79
CA GLN A 57 -33.84 -52.99 11.22
C GLN A 57 -33.52 -51.61 11.81
N LEU A 58 -34.55 -50.80 12.08
CA LEU A 58 -34.37 -49.49 12.71
C LEU A 58 -33.97 -49.62 14.18
N GLU A 59 -34.56 -50.55 14.93
CA GLU A 59 -34.17 -50.85 16.30
C GLU A 59 -32.75 -51.39 16.36
N GLN A 60 -32.36 -52.27 15.43
CA GLN A 60 -31.00 -52.78 15.33
C GLN A 60 -30.00 -51.68 14.96
N LEU A 61 -30.34 -50.77 14.04
CA LEU A 61 -29.51 -49.60 13.72
C LEU A 61 -29.43 -48.59 14.88
N LEU A 62 -30.45 -48.52 15.73
CA LEU A 62 -30.45 -47.65 16.91
C LEU A 62 -29.59 -48.24 18.03
N GLU A 63 -29.63 -49.55 18.20
CA GLU A 63 -28.78 -50.30 19.12
C GLU A 63 -27.31 -50.27 18.66
N GLU A 64 -27.05 -50.47 17.35
CA GLU A 64 -25.73 -50.30 16.76
C GLU A 64 -25.22 -48.86 16.92
N ASN A 65 -26.06 -47.85 16.72
CA ASN A 65 -25.68 -46.46 17.03
C ASN A 65 -25.42 -46.26 18.52
N HIS A 66 -26.18 -46.87 19.42
CA HIS A 66 -25.93 -46.79 20.86
C HIS A 66 -24.60 -47.45 21.25
N GLN A 67 -24.27 -48.58 20.62
CA GLN A 67 -22.99 -49.26 20.80
C GLN A 67 -21.83 -48.50 20.15
N ILE A 68 -22.01 -47.89 18.98
CA ILE A 68 -21.02 -47.02 18.36
C ILE A 68 -20.79 -45.79 19.24
N ILE A 69 -21.85 -45.19 19.79
CA ILE A 69 -21.75 -44.06 20.72
C ILE A 69 -21.08 -44.50 22.03
N SER A 70 -21.36 -45.70 22.56
CA SER A 70 -20.68 -46.21 23.75
C SER A 70 -19.21 -46.52 23.46
N HIS A 71 -18.88 -47.11 22.32
CA HIS A 71 -17.51 -47.34 21.89
C HIS A 71 -16.76 -46.04 21.62
N ILE A 72 -17.40 -45.02 21.02
CA ILE A 72 -16.82 -43.68 20.89
C ILE A 72 -16.60 -43.09 22.29
N LYS A 73 -17.55 -43.23 23.21
CA LYS A 73 -17.42 -42.76 24.59
C LYS A 73 -16.29 -43.47 25.33
N ASP A 74 -16.16 -44.78 25.17
CA ASP A 74 -15.11 -45.59 25.81
C ASP A 74 -13.74 -45.34 25.17
N SER A 75 -13.67 -45.16 23.84
CA SER A 75 -12.46 -44.72 23.13
C SER A 75 -12.08 -43.28 23.48
N VAL A 76 -13.05 -42.39 23.70
CA VAL A 76 -12.79 -41.03 24.20
C VAL A 76 -12.29 -41.09 25.65
N LEU A 77 -12.84 -41.99 26.48
CA LEU A 77 -12.38 -42.22 27.84
C LEU A 77 -10.94 -42.79 27.87
N GLU A 78 -10.62 -43.77 27.02
CA GLU A 78 -9.25 -44.28 26.81
C GLU A 78 -8.30 -43.22 26.23
N LEU A 79 -8.78 -42.32 25.36
CA LEU A 79 -8.01 -41.18 24.85
C LEU A 79 -7.76 -40.10 25.92
N THR A 80 -8.66 -39.96 26.91
CA THR A 80 -8.42 -39.14 28.10
C THR A 80 -7.48 -39.80 29.12
N ASP A 81 -7.51 -41.13 29.28
CA ASP A 81 -6.58 -41.87 30.15
C ASP A 81 -5.18 -42.04 29.54
N THR A 82 -5.04 -41.96 28.21
CA THR A 82 -3.74 -41.92 27.51
C THR A 82 -3.16 -40.52 27.34
N GLY A 83 -3.84 -39.48 27.87
CA GLY A 83 -3.34 -38.10 27.88
C GLY A 83 -3.42 -37.35 26.53
N ALA A 84 -4.26 -37.82 25.59
CA ALA A 84 -4.36 -37.26 24.24
C ALA A 84 -5.48 -36.21 24.06
N VAL A 85 -6.32 -35.96 25.07
CA VAL A 85 -7.29 -34.84 25.09
C VAL A 85 -7.17 -34.10 26.41
N SER A 86 -6.61 -32.89 26.36
CA SER A 86 -6.35 -32.07 27.54
C SER A 86 -7.64 -31.36 27.99
N PRO A 87 -8.06 -31.47 29.27
CA PRO A 87 -9.07 -30.59 29.84
C PRO A 87 -8.52 -29.15 29.80
N SER A 88 -9.34 -28.20 29.38
CA SER A 88 -9.07 -26.77 29.46
C SER A 88 -8.60 -26.37 30.87
N GLY A 89 -7.29 -26.21 31.07
CA GLY A 89 -6.77 -25.82 32.39
C GLY A 89 -5.32 -26.17 32.76
N GLN A 90 -4.45 -26.61 31.86
CA GLN A 90 -3.02 -26.64 32.21
C GLN A 90 -2.47 -25.21 32.29
N LEU A 91 -1.77 -24.90 33.39
CA LEU A 91 -1.04 -23.64 33.52
C LEU A 91 0.17 -23.65 32.58
N PRO A 92 0.57 -22.50 32.03
CA PRO A 92 1.86 -22.37 31.37
C PRO A 92 2.99 -22.88 32.26
N PHE A 93 3.87 -23.74 31.72
CA PHE A 93 4.96 -24.34 32.49
C PHE A 93 6.30 -24.19 31.75
N ARG A 94 7.43 -24.30 32.46
CA ARG A 94 8.75 -24.40 31.83
C ARG A 94 9.06 -25.85 31.49
N SER A 95 9.44 -26.11 30.25
CA SER A 95 10.00 -27.38 29.80
C SER A 95 11.36 -27.66 30.46
N ALA A 96 11.83 -28.91 30.38
CA ALA A 96 13.16 -29.30 30.87
C ALA A 96 14.32 -28.50 30.22
N ASN A 97 14.09 -27.94 29.02
CA ASN A 97 15.06 -27.12 28.30
C ASN A 97 14.93 -25.62 28.64
N GLY A 98 14.16 -25.27 29.67
CA GLY A 98 13.99 -23.90 30.17
C GLY A 98 13.00 -23.02 29.39
N SER A 99 12.46 -23.50 28.26
CA SER A 99 11.49 -22.77 27.43
C SER A 99 10.07 -22.88 27.99
N TRP A 100 9.28 -21.82 27.88
CA TRP A 100 7.87 -21.82 28.27
C TRP A 100 7.00 -22.67 27.33
N VAL A 101 6.02 -23.36 27.89
CA VAL A 101 5.04 -24.17 27.17
C VAL A 101 3.65 -23.70 27.53
N LEU A 102 2.89 -23.28 26.52
CA LEU A 102 1.50 -22.89 26.63
C LEU A 102 0.61 -24.05 26.13
N PRO A 103 -0.53 -24.33 26.79
CA PRO A 103 -1.51 -25.29 26.27
C PRO A 103 -2.22 -24.70 25.05
N PHE A 104 -2.36 -25.49 23.98
CA PHE A 104 -3.06 -25.07 22.76
C PHE A 104 -4.26 -25.96 22.47
N ASP A 105 -5.27 -25.37 21.83
CA ASP A 105 -6.54 -26.01 21.46
C ASP A 105 -6.43 -26.99 20.27
N GLY A 106 -5.21 -27.22 19.77
CA GLY A 106 -4.93 -28.12 18.64
C GLY A 106 -5.45 -27.61 17.28
N ARG A 107 -6.11 -26.44 17.24
CA ARG A 107 -6.67 -25.90 15.98
C ARG A 107 -5.56 -25.30 15.12
N PRO A 108 -5.61 -25.45 13.79
CA PRO A 108 -4.64 -24.85 12.89
C PRO A 108 -4.47 -23.35 13.15
N THR A 109 -3.24 -22.88 13.09
CA THR A 109 -2.88 -21.48 13.31
C THR A 109 -2.85 -20.65 12.02
N PHE A 110 -2.86 -21.31 10.86
CA PHE A 110 -2.98 -20.72 9.54
C PHE A 110 -3.49 -21.75 8.53
N LEU A 111 -3.99 -21.28 7.38
CA LEU A 111 -4.37 -22.15 6.25
C LEU A 111 -3.11 -22.66 5.55
N SER A 112 -2.97 -23.98 5.38
CA SER A 112 -1.88 -24.56 4.60
C SER A 112 -2.05 -24.20 3.12
N VAL A 113 -1.08 -23.51 2.53
CA VAL A 113 -1.01 -23.30 1.08
C VAL A 113 -0.70 -24.64 0.43
N LYS A 114 -1.56 -25.11 -0.48
CA LYS A 114 -1.28 -26.36 -1.20
C LYS A 114 -0.16 -26.08 -2.21
N PRO A 115 0.73 -27.05 -2.48
CA PRO A 115 1.75 -26.88 -3.53
C PRO A 115 1.16 -26.50 -4.90
N GLN A 116 -0.09 -26.89 -5.16
CA GLN A 116 -0.84 -26.53 -6.36
C GLN A 116 -1.13 -25.03 -6.46
N ASP A 117 -1.36 -24.36 -5.33
CA ASP A 117 -1.62 -22.92 -5.26
C ASP A 117 -0.33 -22.11 -5.56
N CYS A 118 0.85 -22.73 -5.41
CA CYS A 118 2.15 -22.16 -5.74
C CYS A 118 2.56 -22.37 -7.22
N GLN A 119 1.76 -23.04 -8.05
CA GLN A 119 2.19 -23.41 -9.41
C GLN A 119 2.57 -22.21 -10.29
N PHE A 120 1.89 -21.06 -10.11
CA PHE A 120 2.22 -19.84 -10.85
C PHE A 120 3.63 -19.32 -10.52
N ALA A 121 4.08 -19.47 -9.27
CA ALA A 121 5.42 -19.04 -8.81
C ALA A 121 6.53 -20.02 -9.26
N GLN A 122 6.16 -21.24 -9.67
CA GLN A 122 7.08 -22.25 -10.21
C GLN A 122 7.19 -22.20 -11.75
N GLY A 123 6.37 -21.37 -12.41
CA GLY A 123 6.44 -21.17 -13.86
C GLY A 123 7.77 -20.55 -14.29
N ARG A 124 8.23 -20.87 -15.51
CA ARG A 124 9.38 -20.18 -16.12
C ARG A 124 9.08 -18.69 -16.24
N ARG A 125 10.05 -17.81 -16.04
CA ARG A 125 9.85 -16.38 -16.31
C ARG A 125 9.52 -16.17 -17.79
N GLY A 126 8.60 -15.25 -18.08
CA GLY A 126 8.31 -14.84 -19.46
C GLY A 126 9.58 -14.24 -20.08
N GLN A 127 9.98 -14.72 -21.25
CA GLN A 127 11.10 -14.14 -21.99
C GLN A 127 10.61 -12.84 -22.65
N THR A 128 11.10 -11.70 -22.18
CA THR A 128 10.85 -10.39 -22.79
C THR A 128 12.00 -10.00 -23.72
N ASP A 129 11.74 -9.10 -24.68
CA ASP A 129 12.78 -8.62 -25.60
C ASP A 129 13.81 -7.77 -24.84
N LEU A 130 13.34 -7.02 -23.84
CA LEU A 130 14.14 -6.19 -22.94
C LEU A 130 13.86 -6.59 -21.49
N GLN A 131 14.92 -6.86 -20.73
CA GLN A 131 14.84 -7.09 -19.29
C GLN A 131 15.74 -6.05 -18.60
N MET A 132 15.17 -5.21 -17.72
CA MET A 132 15.91 -4.09 -17.13
C MET A 132 17.17 -4.50 -16.36
N LEU A 133 17.19 -5.62 -15.64
CA LEU A 133 18.37 -6.15 -14.95
C LEU A 133 19.50 -6.50 -15.91
N ASP A 134 19.15 -7.09 -17.05
CA ASP A 134 20.12 -7.39 -18.11
C ASP A 134 20.65 -6.08 -18.70
N ILE A 135 19.77 -5.10 -18.96
CA ILE A 135 20.15 -3.77 -19.45
C ILE A 135 21.09 -3.07 -18.46
N TYR A 136 20.79 -3.08 -17.16
CA TYR A 136 21.65 -2.49 -16.14
C TYR A 136 23.05 -3.14 -16.13
N SER A 137 23.13 -4.44 -16.39
CA SER A 137 24.41 -5.16 -16.49
C SER A 137 25.20 -4.82 -17.76
N LEU A 138 24.52 -4.36 -18.81
CA LEU A 138 25.14 -3.94 -20.08
C LEU A 138 25.64 -2.48 -20.05
N LEU A 139 24.98 -1.61 -19.28
CA LEU A 139 25.29 -0.18 -19.25
C LEU A 139 26.56 0.12 -18.45
N LYS A 140 27.43 0.96 -19.02
CA LYS A 140 28.63 1.47 -18.34
C LYS A 140 28.34 2.64 -17.38
N PHE A 141 27.17 3.26 -17.53
CA PHE A 141 26.77 4.48 -16.81
C PHE A 141 27.79 5.63 -16.92
N ASP A 142 28.42 5.77 -18.09
CA ASP A 142 29.35 6.87 -18.38
C ASP A 142 28.61 8.18 -18.70
N ASN A 143 29.06 9.27 -18.08
CA ASN A 143 28.44 10.60 -18.25
C ASN A 143 29.19 11.44 -19.31
N VAL A 144 29.18 10.97 -20.55
CA VAL A 144 29.84 11.64 -21.69
C VAL A 144 28.98 12.78 -22.23
N ASP A 145 29.57 13.97 -22.44
CA ASP A 145 28.88 15.14 -23.02
C ASP A 145 28.46 14.86 -24.48
N GLY A 146 27.14 14.75 -24.70
CA GLY A 146 26.52 14.50 -26.00
C GLY A 146 26.33 15.74 -26.89
N GLY A 147 26.86 16.90 -26.50
CA GLY A 147 26.76 18.14 -27.27
C GLY A 147 25.58 19.02 -26.81
N VAL A 148 24.69 19.39 -27.73
CA VAL A 148 23.49 20.19 -27.40
C VAL A 148 22.50 19.38 -26.57
N TRP A 149 22.35 18.09 -26.90
CA TRP A 149 21.71 17.12 -26.03
C TRP A 149 22.76 16.50 -25.11
N LYS A 150 22.93 17.13 -23.94
CA LYS A 150 24.06 16.85 -23.03
C LYS A 150 24.22 15.39 -22.63
N GLN A 151 23.13 14.65 -22.52
CA GLN A 151 23.12 13.26 -22.04
C GLN A 151 22.91 12.23 -23.14
N GLY A 152 22.91 12.64 -24.40
CA GLY A 152 22.69 11.74 -25.52
C GLY A 152 23.82 11.77 -26.53
N PHE A 153 23.45 12.02 -27.78
CA PHE A 153 24.33 12.04 -28.93
C PHE A 153 23.80 13.02 -29.99
N GLU A 154 24.62 13.33 -30.99
CA GLU A 154 24.19 14.15 -32.12
C GLU A 154 23.16 13.39 -32.97
N ILE A 155 21.99 13.99 -33.16
CA ILE A 155 20.90 13.41 -33.96
C ILE A 155 20.89 14.06 -35.34
N THR A 156 21.04 13.23 -36.38
CA THR A 156 20.98 13.62 -37.79
C THR A 156 19.84 12.90 -38.51
N TYR A 157 19.45 13.41 -39.67
CA TYR A 157 18.43 12.79 -40.51
C TYR A 157 18.70 13.09 -41.99
N GLU A 158 18.29 12.17 -42.86
CA GLU A 158 18.31 12.38 -44.31
C GLU A 158 17.23 13.39 -44.74
N PRO A 159 17.52 14.34 -45.65
CA PRO A 159 16.55 15.36 -46.07
C PRO A 159 15.23 14.79 -46.60
N GLY A 160 15.28 13.67 -47.33
CA GLY A 160 14.10 13.04 -47.96
C GLY A 160 13.34 12.03 -47.08
N ALA A 161 13.60 11.97 -45.77
CA ALA A 161 13.04 10.93 -44.90
C ALA A 161 11.51 10.96 -44.75
N TRP A 162 10.85 12.06 -45.15
CA TRP A 162 9.40 12.26 -45.04
C TRP A 162 8.69 12.46 -46.38
N ASP A 163 9.40 12.32 -47.52
CA ASP A 163 8.85 12.60 -48.85
C ASP A 163 7.62 11.74 -49.18
N ASN A 164 7.65 10.47 -48.79
CA ASN A 164 6.57 9.50 -49.05
C ASN A 164 5.52 9.43 -47.94
N ASP A 165 5.88 9.82 -46.71
CA ASP A 165 5.00 9.75 -45.54
C ASP A 165 5.34 10.91 -44.60
N PRO A 166 4.49 11.96 -44.58
CA PRO A 166 4.71 13.17 -43.80
C PRO A 166 4.86 12.90 -42.30
N LEU A 167 5.67 13.72 -41.63
CA LEU A 167 5.78 13.68 -40.17
C LEU A 167 4.46 14.15 -39.53
N GLN A 168 3.85 13.34 -38.68
CA GLN A 168 2.69 13.74 -37.88
C GLN A 168 3.17 14.26 -36.52
N VAL A 169 2.87 15.52 -36.21
CA VAL A 169 3.29 16.18 -34.96
C VAL A 169 2.07 16.52 -34.12
N PHE A 170 2.00 15.95 -32.92
CA PHE A 170 0.98 16.27 -31.92
C PHE A 170 1.60 17.11 -30.80
N VAL A 171 1.31 18.40 -30.80
CA VAL A 171 1.68 19.30 -29.70
C VAL A 171 0.61 19.22 -28.63
N VAL A 172 0.96 18.81 -27.41
CA VAL A 172 0.03 18.48 -26.32
C VAL A 172 0.19 19.46 -25.17
N PRO A 173 -0.62 20.53 -25.10
CA PRO A 173 -0.61 21.47 -23.98
C PRO A 173 -1.00 20.80 -22.66
N HIS A 174 -0.20 21.05 -21.62
CA HIS A 174 -0.46 20.55 -20.26
C HIS A 174 -0.04 21.57 -19.20
N SER A 175 -0.46 21.35 -17.95
CA SER A 175 0.01 22.09 -16.79
C SER A 175 0.22 21.12 -15.63
N HIS A 176 1.46 20.96 -15.18
CA HIS A 176 1.77 20.11 -14.02
C HIS A 176 1.39 20.85 -12.73
N ASN A 177 0.47 20.30 -11.95
CA ASN A 177 -0.08 20.99 -10.77
C ASN A 177 0.09 20.12 -9.53
N ASP A 178 1.17 20.36 -8.78
CA ASP A 178 1.46 19.64 -7.54
C ASP A 178 0.39 19.87 -6.48
N PRO A 179 -0.29 18.82 -5.99
CA PRO A 179 -1.24 18.89 -4.88
C PRO A 179 -0.62 19.19 -3.51
N GLY A 180 0.53 19.86 -3.48
CA GLY A 180 1.25 20.37 -2.32
C GLY A 180 2.74 20.04 -2.40
N TRP A 181 3.58 21.07 -2.48
CA TRP A 181 5.03 20.93 -2.66
C TRP A 181 5.78 22.08 -1.98
N ILE A 182 5.82 23.25 -2.63
CA ILE A 182 6.34 24.50 -2.04
C ILE A 182 5.22 25.26 -1.32
N LYS A 183 4.00 25.16 -1.83
CA LYS A 183 2.78 25.66 -1.19
C LYS A 183 1.86 24.49 -0.84
N THR A 184 0.91 24.71 0.07
CA THR A 184 -0.11 23.70 0.38
C THR A 184 -1.08 23.54 -0.79
N PHE A 185 -1.80 22.41 -0.84
CA PHE A 185 -2.88 22.16 -1.79
C PHE A 185 -3.82 23.36 -1.95
N ASP A 186 -4.40 23.84 -0.85
CA ASP A 186 -5.36 24.95 -0.88
C ASP A 186 -4.74 26.28 -1.31
N LYS A 187 -3.46 26.50 -1.00
CA LYS A 187 -2.75 27.71 -1.42
C LYS A 187 -2.41 27.69 -2.90
N TYR A 188 -1.97 26.56 -3.45
CA TYR A 188 -1.81 26.42 -4.91
C TYR A 188 -3.13 26.61 -5.65
N TYR A 189 -4.21 26.01 -5.13
CA TYR A 189 -5.54 26.19 -5.70
C TYR A 189 -5.91 27.66 -5.82
N THR A 190 -5.76 28.41 -4.72
CA THR A 190 -6.17 29.82 -4.65
C THR A 190 -5.24 30.72 -5.46
N ASP A 191 -3.93 30.51 -5.39
CA ASP A 191 -2.94 31.38 -6.03
C ASP A 191 -2.84 31.14 -7.55
N GLN A 192 -3.09 29.91 -8.03
CA GLN A 192 -2.71 29.47 -9.38
C GLN A 192 -3.77 28.56 -10.04
N THR A 193 -4.07 27.39 -9.46
CA THR A 193 -4.80 26.33 -10.18
C THR A 193 -6.23 26.71 -10.54
N GLN A 194 -6.94 27.44 -9.68
CA GLN A 194 -8.29 27.93 -10.04
C GLN A 194 -8.28 28.85 -11.27
N HIS A 195 -7.20 29.63 -11.46
CA HIS A 195 -7.07 30.53 -12.60
C HIS A 195 -6.79 29.75 -13.88
N ILE A 196 -6.04 28.64 -13.80
CA ILE A 196 -5.81 27.74 -14.92
C ILE A 196 -7.14 27.20 -15.44
N PHE A 197 -8.00 26.66 -14.58
CA PHE A 197 -9.32 26.15 -15.00
C PHE A 197 -10.25 27.23 -15.56
N ASN A 198 -10.30 28.40 -14.92
CA ASN A 198 -11.12 29.51 -15.40
C ASN A 198 -10.68 29.98 -16.79
N ASN A 199 -9.37 30.10 -17.01
CA ASN A 199 -8.83 30.45 -18.33
C ASN A 199 -9.03 29.31 -19.34
N MET A 200 -8.84 28.05 -18.95
CA MET A 200 -9.04 26.87 -19.78
C MET A 200 -10.44 26.84 -20.37
N LEU A 201 -11.47 27.08 -19.53
CA LEU A 201 -12.86 27.12 -19.97
C LEU A 201 -13.08 28.16 -21.07
N VAL A 202 -12.56 29.38 -20.89
CA VAL A 202 -12.73 30.46 -21.87
C VAL A 202 -11.90 30.16 -23.11
N LYS A 203 -10.62 29.87 -22.94
CA LYS A 203 -9.63 29.82 -24.01
C LYS A 203 -9.80 28.60 -24.90
N LEU A 204 -10.27 27.46 -24.41
CA LEU A 204 -10.56 26.33 -25.29
C LEU A 204 -11.81 26.59 -26.17
N THR A 205 -12.80 27.34 -25.68
CA THR A 205 -14.00 27.65 -26.48
C THR A 205 -13.78 28.66 -27.61
N GLU A 206 -12.71 29.45 -27.55
CA GLU A 206 -12.39 30.45 -28.58
C GLU A 206 -11.98 29.83 -29.92
N ASP A 207 -11.44 28.60 -29.94
CA ASP A 207 -11.03 27.91 -31.17
C ASP A 207 -11.11 26.39 -30.98
N PRO A 208 -11.93 25.66 -31.77
CA PRO A 208 -12.15 24.22 -31.61
C PRO A 208 -10.89 23.37 -31.88
N ARG A 209 -9.85 23.94 -32.51
CA ARG A 209 -8.57 23.27 -32.74
C ARG A 209 -7.73 23.18 -31.47
N ARG A 210 -8.00 23.99 -30.45
CA ARG A 210 -7.22 24.00 -29.20
C ARG A 210 -7.49 22.74 -28.39
N LYS A 211 -6.41 22.13 -27.88
CA LYS A 211 -6.42 20.91 -27.07
C LYS A 211 -5.66 21.11 -25.77
N PHE A 212 -6.05 20.44 -24.71
CA PHE A 212 -5.36 20.45 -23.42
C PHE A 212 -5.51 19.09 -22.73
N ILE A 213 -4.56 18.73 -21.87
CA ILE A 213 -4.66 17.55 -21.00
C ILE A 213 -4.63 17.94 -19.52
N TRP A 214 -5.35 17.20 -18.68
CA TRP A 214 -5.38 17.39 -17.23
C TRP A 214 -5.26 16.05 -16.48
N SER A 215 -4.47 16.02 -15.40
CA SER A 215 -4.15 14.81 -14.65
C SER A 215 -4.76 14.77 -13.25
N GLU A 216 -4.52 15.79 -12.42
CA GLU A 216 -4.80 15.73 -10.97
C GLU A 216 -6.28 15.99 -10.64
N ILE A 217 -7.05 14.93 -10.37
CA ILE A 217 -8.48 15.03 -10.12
C ILE A 217 -8.79 15.73 -8.79
N SER A 218 -7.89 15.70 -7.81
CA SER A 218 -8.04 16.45 -6.55
C SER A 218 -8.32 17.94 -6.76
N PHE A 219 -7.53 18.61 -7.61
CA PHE A 219 -7.75 20.01 -7.96
C PHE A 219 -8.97 20.22 -8.83
N PHE A 220 -9.24 19.31 -9.77
CA PHE A 220 -10.41 19.42 -10.64
C PHE A 220 -11.72 19.31 -9.85
N ALA A 221 -11.78 18.35 -8.92
CA ALA A 221 -12.89 18.19 -7.98
C ALA A 221 -13.09 19.43 -7.12
N LYS A 222 -12.00 20.00 -6.59
CA LYS A 222 -12.07 21.24 -5.81
C LYS A 222 -12.59 22.43 -6.63
N TRP A 223 -12.15 22.57 -7.89
CA TRP A 223 -12.68 23.61 -8.78
C TRP A 223 -14.16 23.40 -9.05
N TRP A 224 -14.54 22.16 -9.36
CA TRP A 224 -15.91 21.77 -9.68
C TRP A 224 -16.90 22.09 -8.57
N GLU A 225 -16.52 21.90 -7.31
CA GLU A 225 -17.35 22.24 -6.13
C GLU A 225 -17.70 23.75 -6.05
N SER A 226 -16.81 24.62 -6.56
CA SER A 226 -17.03 26.08 -6.59
C SER A 226 -17.62 26.60 -7.89
N ALA A 227 -17.63 25.79 -8.95
CA ALA A 227 -18.15 26.15 -10.26
C ALA A 227 -19.69 26.09 -10.29
N ASP A 228 -20.32 27.09 -10.88
CA ASP A 228 -21.76 27.06 -11.15
C ASP A 228 -22.11 26.02 -12.23
N MET A 229 -23.40 25.67 -12.33
CA MET A 229 -23.88 24.68 -13.29
C MET A 229 -23.51 25.00 -14.76
N HIS A 230 -23.44 26.29 -15.14
CA HIS A 230 -23.07 26.68 -16.50
C HIS A 230 -21.61 26.39 -16.79
N LYS A 231 -20.71 26.72 -15.85
CA LYS A 231 -19.28 26.40 -15.95
C LYS A 231 -19.03 24.89 -15.96
N GLN A 232 -19.71 24.15 -15.09
CA GLN A 232 -19.65 22.69 -15.04
C GLN A 232 -20.05 22.07 -16.39
N GLU A 233 -21.18 22.51 -16.96
CA GLU A 233 -21.65 22.01 -18.25
C GLU A 233 -20.74 22.41 -19.42
N ALA A 234 -20.22 23.64 -19.43
CA ALA A 234 -19.26 24.06 -20.45
C ALA A 234 -17.95 23.26 -20.37
N MET A 235 -17.46 22.97 -19.15
CA MET A 235 -16.30 22.10 -18.96
C MET A 235 -16.57 20.67 -19.43
N ARG A 236 -17.74 20.11 -19.08
CA ARG A 236 -18.17 18.79 -19.54
C ARG A 236 -18.20 18.71 -21.07
N LYS A 237 -18.70 19.75 -21.76
CA LYS A 237 -18.69 19.83 -23.22
C LYS A 237 -17.29 19.85 -23.83
N LEU A 238 -16.33 20.56 -23.22
CA LEU A 238 -14.94 20.55 -23.68
C LEU A 238 -14.32 19.15 -23.56
N ILE A 239 -14.64 18.44 -22.49
CA ILE A 239 -14.17 17.07 -22.25
C ILE A 239 -14.79 16.09 -23.25
N LEU A 240 -16.12 16.06 -23.34
CA LEU A 240 -16.84 15.17 -24.25
C LEU A 240 -16.59 15.49 -25.74
N GLY A 241 -16.28 16.76 -26.05
CA GLY A 241 -15.86 17.21 -27.38
C GLY A 241 -14.39 16.92 -27.70
N GLY A 242 -13.63 16.36 -26.75
CA GLY A 242 -12.22 15.99 -26.93
C GLY A 242 -11.25 17.17 -27.04
N GLN A 243 -11.65 18.39 -26.64
CA GLN A 243 -10.73 19.52 -26.52
C GLN A 243 -9.95 19.48 -25.21
N LEU A 244 -10.53 18.89 -24.16
CA LEU A 244 -9.85 18.61 -22.90
C LEU A 244 -9.85 17.09 -22.68
N GLU A 245 -8.67 16.47 -22.60
CA GLU A 245 -8.55 15.07 -22.20
C GLU A 245 -8.15 14.98 -20.72
N ILE A 246 -8.81 14.07 -20.00
CA ILE A 246 -8.37 13.66 -18.67
C ILE A 246 -7.42 12.46 -18.82
N VAL A 247 -6.17 12.62 -18.41
CA VAL A 247 -5.12 11.59 -18.47
C VAL A 247 -4.85 11.03 -17.07
N THR A 248 -4.60 9.72 -16.97
CA THR A 248 -4.55 8.93 -15.71
C THR A 248 -5.88 8.93 -14.93
N GLY A 249 -6.39 10.10 -14.57
CA GLY A 249 -7.61 10.32 -13.79
C GLY A 249 -7.52 9.92 -12.33
N GLY A 250 -6.32 9.73 -11.79
CA GLY A 250 -6.10 9.52 -10.36
C GLY A 250 -6.36 10.80 -9.55
N TRP A 251 -6.61 10.66 -8.25
CA TRP A 251 -6.73 11.81 -7.35
C TRP A 251 -5.47 12.69 -7.41
N VAL A 252 -4.30 12.06 -7.57
CA VAL A 252 -2.99 12.69 -7.72
C VAL A 252 -2.15 11.95 -8.77
N MET A 253 -1.09 12.59 -9.24
CA MET A 253 0.04 11.87 -9.83
C MET A 253 0.86 11.27 -8.68
N THR A 254 0.66 9.98 -8.42
CA THR A 254 1.23 9.30 -7.25
C THR A 254 2.74 9.08 -7.37
N ASP A 255 3.44 9.07 -6.23
CA ASP A 255 4.76 8.43 -6.13
C ASP A 255 4.64 6.95 -6.50
N GLU A 256 5.73 6.38 -7.02
CA GLU A 256 5.83 4.99 -7.46
C GLU A 256 6.85 4.18 -6.65
N ALA A 257 7.60 4.82 -5.72
CA ALA A 257 8.59 4.16 -4.87
C ALA A 257 8.07 3.87 -3.45
N ASN A 258 7.52 4.88 -2.78
CA ASN A 258 7.19 4.80 -1.36
C ASN A 258 5.74 4.41 -1.09
N VAL A 259 4.95 4.15 -2.12
CA VAL A 259 3.50 3.96 -2.01
C VAL A 259 3.17 2.47 -1.98
N HIS A 260 2.23 2.10 -1.12
CA HIS A 260 1.69 0.73 -1.08
C HIS A 260 0.58 0.58 -2.14
N TYR A 261 0.47 -0.60 -2.79
CA TYR A 261 -0.50 -0.79 -3.88
C TYR A 261 -1.95 -0.50 -3.46
N PHE A 262 -2.30 -0.72 -2.18
CA PHE A 262 -3.61 -0.36 -1.64
C PHE A 262 -3.91 1.13 -1.87
N ALA A 263 -3.02 2.02 -1.45
CA ALA A 263 -3.19 3.46 -1.66
C ALA A 263 -3.06 3.87 -3.14
N MET A 264 -2.24 3.18 -3.96
CA MET A 264 -2.21 3.40 -5.42
C MET A 264 -3.57 3.11 -6.06
N ILE A 265 -4.22 2.00 -5.67
CA ILE A 265 -5.55 1.61 -6.14
C ILE A 265 -6.60 2.59 -5.62
N ASP A 266 -6.58 2.90 -4.31
CA ASP A 266 -7.61 3.73 -3.68
C ASP A 266 -7.64 5.15 -4.28
N GLN A 267 -6.48 5.74 -4.55
CA GLN A 267 -6.41 7.06 -5.20
C GLN A 267 -6.88 7.03 -6.67
N LEU A 268 -6.64 5.94 -7.40
CA LEU A 268 -7.20 5.74 -8.75
C LEU A 268 -8.72 5.59 -8.70
N ILE A 269 -9.23 4.78 -7.77
CA ILE A 269 -10.67 4.58 -7.57
C ILE A 269 -11.36 5.90 -7.24
N GLU A 270 -10.85 6.68 -6.28
CA GLU A 270 -11.46 7.96 -5.89
C GLU A 270 -11.53 8.94 -7.08
N GLY A 271 -10.46 9.03 -7.88
CA GLY A 271 -10.44 9.86 -9.08
C GLY A 271 -11.40 9.37 -10.18
N HIS A 272 -11.37 8.08 -10.51
CA HIS A 272 -12.21 7.48 -11.56
C HIS A 272 -13.69 7.52 -11.20
N GLN A 273 -14.07 7.18 -9.96
CA GLN A 273 -15.45 7.28 -9.51
C GLN A 273 -15.95 8.72 -9.51
N TRP A 274 -15.09 9.68 -9.15
CA TRP A 274 -15.45 11.09 -9.21
C TRP A 274 -15.72 11.53 -10.66
N LEU A 275 -14.85 11.14 -11.60
CA LEU A 275 -15.00 11.44 -13.03
C LEU A 275 -16.27 10.81 -13.63
N GLU A 276 -16.52 9.53 -13.35
CA GLU A 276 -17.71 8.82 -13.81
C GLU A 276 -18.98 9.51 -13.31
N LYS A 277 -19.04 9.81 -12.01
CA LYS A 277 -20.22 10.41 -11.38
C LYS A 277 -20.51 11.84 -11.83
N ASN A 278 -19.48 12.67 -12.00
CA ASN A 278 -19.65 14.11 -12.24
C ASN A 278 -19.54 14.49 -13.72
N VAL A 279 -18.75 13.77 -14.50
CA VAL A 279 -18.43 14.10 -15.91
C VAL A 279 -18.95 13.05 -16.87
N GLY A 280 -18.89 11.77 -16.49
CA GLY A 280 -19.28 10.62 -17.33
C GLY A 280 -18.18 10.16 -18.28
N VAL A 281 -16.91 10.19 -17.85
CA VAL A 281 -15.76 9.76 -18.66
C VAL A 281 -14.83 8.82 -17.89
N THR A 282 -14.10 8.00 -18.66
CA THR A 282 -13.05 7.10 -18.18
C THR A 282 -11.76 7.42 -18.95
N PRO A 283 -10.63 7.69 -18.27
CA PRO A 283 -9.34 7.93 -18.93
C PRO A 283 -8.89 6.73 -19.79
N GLN A 284 -8.19 6.99 -20.89
CA GLN A 284 -7.67 5.93 -21.78
C GLN A 284 -6.15 5.74 -21.68
N SER A 285 -5.44 6.79 -21.24
CA SER A 285 -3.99 6.86 -21.24
C SER A 285 -3.45 7.39 -19.92
N GLY A 286 -2.39 6.77 -19.40
CA GLY A 286 -1.65 7.23 -18.23
C GLY A 286 -0.64 8.32 -18.57
N TRP A 287 -0.45 9.27 -17.66
CA TRP A 287 0.50 10.37 -17.74
C TRP A 287 1.21 10.50 -16.39
N ALA A 288 2.50 10.15 -16.36
CA ALA A 288 3.35 10.17 -15.16
C ALA A 288 4.68 10.86 -15.48
N VAL A 289 4.70 12.19 -15.43
CA VAL A 289 5.90 12.96 -15.80
C VAL A 289 6.84 13.29 -14.65
N ASP A 290 6.36 13.22 -13.41
CA ASP A 290 7.09 13.71 -12.24
C ASP A 290 7.33 12.73 -11.07
N PRO A 291 6.85 11.45 -11.05
CA PRO A 291 7.37 10.46 -10.10
C PRO A 291 8.89 10.24 -10.28
N PHE A 292 9.66 10.12 -9.20
CA PHE A 292 11.13 10.10 -9.25
C PHE A 292 11.70 8.70 -9.51
N GLY A 293 11.43 8.18 -10.71
CA GLY A 293 11.58 6.77 -11.08
C GLY A 293 10.21 6.10 -11.17
N HIS A 294 10.13 4.99 -11.90
CA HIS A 294 8.84 4.36 -12.24
C HIS A 294 8.82 2.87 -11.91
N SER A 295 7.68 2.42 -11.39
CA SER A 295 7.41 1.05 -10.97
C SER A 295 6.56 0.30 -11.99
N ALA A 296 6.90 -0.97 -12.23
CA ALA A 296 6.06 -1.86 -13.04
C ALA A 296 4.65 -2.04 -12.44
N THR A 297 4.45 -1.78 -11.14
CA THR A 297 3.14 -1.87 -10.49
C THR A 297 2.15 -0.84 -11.04
N MET A 298 2.59 0.39 -11.35
CA MET A 298 1.68 1.37 -11.96
C MET A 298 1.22 0.90 -13.34
N ALA A 299 2.14 0.38 -14.16
CA ALA A 299 1.81 -0.20 -15.47
C ALA A 299 0.75 -1.31 -15.36
N TYR A 300 0.91 -2.22 -14.39
CA TYR A 300 -0.07 -3.26 -14.11
C TYR A 300 -1.43 -2.68 -13.70
N LEU A 301 -1.46 -1.75 -12.75
CA LEU A 301 -2.72 -1.18 -12.24
C LEU A 301 -3.48 -0.41 -13.33
N LEU A 302 -2.78 0.35 -14.17
CA LEU A 302 -3.40 1.07 -15.28
C LEU A 302 -3.98 0.11 -16.33
N ASN A 303 -3.26 -0.96 -16.69
CA ASN A 303 -3.79 -2.01 -17.57
C ASN A 303 -5.06 -2.65 -16.97
N ARG A 304 -5.04 -2.98 -15.67
CA ARG A 304 -6.20 -3.55 -14.95
C ARG A 304 -7.36 -2.57 -14.79
N ALA A 305 -7.11 -1.27 -14.94
CA ALA A 305 -8.11 -0.21 -15.02
C ALA A 305 -8.57 0.05 -16.47
N ASN A 306 -8.24 -0.83 -17.42
CA ASN A 306 -8.58 -0.74 -18.85
C ASN A 306 -7.91 0.42 -19.61
N LEU A 307 -6.81 0.99 -19.11
CA LEU A 307 -6.00 1.91 -19.89
C LEU A 307 -5.12 1.10 -20.84
N THR A 308 -5.00 1.55 -22.08
CA THR A 308 -4.24 0.82 -23.13
C THR A 308 -2.83 1.34 -23.30
N SER A 309 -2.57 2.56 -22.82
CA SER A 309 -1.31 3.25 -23.05
C SER A 309 -0.91 4.08 -21.82
N MET A 310 0.37 4.36 -21.67
CA MET A 310 0.90 5.24 -20.62
C MET A 310 2.14 5.98 -21.08
N LEU A 311 2.47 7.07 -20.40
CA LEU A 311 3.68 7.84 -20.63
C LEU A 311 4.44 8.06 -19.31
N ILE A 312 5.76 7.89 -19.38
CA ILE A 312 6.71 8.10 -18.28
C ILE A 312 7.84 9.05 -18.68
N GLN A 313 8.49 9.68 -17.70
CA GLN A 313 9.55 10.66 -17.95
C GLN A 313 10.81 10.46 -17.10
N ARG A 314 10.74 10.38 -15.77
CA ARG A 314 11.96 10.43 -14.93
C ARG A 314 12.62 9.05 -14.83
N VAL A 315 13.32 8.70 -15.89
CA VAL A 315 14.16 7.50 -16.01
C VAL A 315 15.62 7.91 -16.10
N HIS A 316 16.52 7.10 -15.55
CA HIS A 316 17.97 7.37 -15.55
C HIS A 316 18.47 7.77 -16.95
N TYR A 317 19.25 8.85 -17.04
CA TYR A 317 19.67 9.43 -18.32
C TYR A 317 20.40 8.44 -19.25
N SER A 318 21.25 7.57 -18.70
CA SER A 318 21.92 6.49 -19.46
C SER A 318 20.95 5.48 -20.08
N ILE A 319 19.84 5.16 -19.42
CA ILE A 319 18.79 4.29 -19.96
C ILE A 319 18.08 5.00 -21.12
N LYS A 320 17.70 6.28 -20.94
CA LYS A 320 17.13 7.11 -22.03
C LYS A 320 18.05 7.14 -23.25
N LYS A 321 19.37 7.35 -23.05
CA LYS A 321 20.36 7.33 -24.13
C LYS A 321 20.41 5.97 -24.85
N HIS A 322 20.42 4.88 -24.10
CA HIS A 322 20.44 3.53 -24.67
C HIS A 322 19.16 3.21 -25.45
N PHE A 323 17.99 3.53 -24.90
CA PHE A 323 16.70 3.29 -25.54
C PHE A 323 16.49 4.19 -26.75
N ALA A 324 16.97 5.43 -26.70
CA ALA A 324 16.99 6.33 -27.85
C ALA A 324 17.85 5.75 -28.99
N SER A 325 19.02 5.20 -28.68
CA SER A 325 19.92 4.63 -29.71
C SER A 325 19.40 3.33 -30.33
N SER A 326 18.58 2.57 -29.60
CA SER A 326 17.99 1.30 -30.04
C SER A 326 16.54 1.43 -30.51
N HIS A 327 15.98 2.65 -30.55
CA HIS A 327 14.57 2.92 -30.85
C HIS A 327 13.61 2.10 -29.95
N SER A 328 13.94 2.01 -28.66
CA SER A 328 13.20 1.25 -27.64
C SER A 328 12.54 2.16 -26.59
N LEU A 329 12.35 3.44 -26.90
CA LEU A 329 11.64 4.39 -26.02
C LEU A 329 10.12 4.15 -26.00
N GLU A 330 9.60 3.35 -26.93
CA GLU A 330 8.22 2.89 -26.95
C GLU A 330 8.23 1.36 -26.85
N PHE A 331 7.50 0.80 -25.88
CA PHE A 331 7.54 -0.63 -25.58
C PHE A 331 6.24 -1.11 -24.92
N MET A 332 5.96 -2.41 -25.03
CA MET A 332 4.93 -3.05 -24.21
C MET A 332 5.52 -3.36 -22.83
N TRP A 333 5.05 -2.69 -21.79
CA TRP A 333 5.54 -2.93 -20.44
C TRP A 333 4.76 -4.08 -19.81
N ARG A 334 5.46 -5.19 -19.53
CA ARG A 334 4.93 -6.43 -18.99
C ARG A 334 5.47 -6.72 -17.59
N GLN A 335 4.64 -7.33 -16.77
CA GLN A 335 5.10 -7.86 -15.48
C GLN A 335 6.06 -9.04 -15.67
N SER A 336 7.11 -9.13 -14.86
CA SER A 336 8.19 -10.13 -15.04
C SER A 336 7.72 -11.59 -14.89
N TRP A 337 6.61 -11.81 -14.19
CA TRP A 337 5.97 -13.13 -14.01
C TRP A 337 4.95 -13.48 -15.09
N ASP A 338 4.56 -12.53 -15.95
CA ASP A 338 3.53 -12.76 -16.97
C ASP A 338 4.14 -13.39 -18.23
N GLN A 339 3.58 -14.53 -18.64
CA GLN A 339 3.96 -15.23 -19.87
C GLN A 339 2.99 -14.96 -21.03
N GLU A 340 1.74 -14.61 -20.75
CA GLU A 340 0.62 -14.64 -21.69
C GLU A 340 0.24 -13.27 -22.23
N SER A 341 1.07 -12.23 -22.00
CA SER A 341 0.86 -10.84 -22.43
C SER A 341 -0.37 -10.14 -21.83
N GLY A 342 -1.02 -10.77 -20.85
CA GLY A 342 -2.24 -10.26 -20.23
C GLY A 342 -2.04 -8.97 -19.42
N THR A 343 -0.80 -8.60 -19.12
CA THR A 343 -0.44 -7.41 -18.34
C THR A 343 0.22 -6.30 -19.17
N ASP A 344 0.29 -6.46 -20.50
CA ASP A 344 0.97 -5.52 -21.38
C ASP A 344 0.24 -4.17 -21.44
N ILE A 345 0.98 -3.08 -21.27
CA ILE A 345 0.52 -1.72 -21.56
C ILE A 345 1.53 -1.01 -22.46
N PHE A 346 1.06 -0.30 -23.48
CA PHE A 346 1.96 0.43 -24.38
C PHE A 346 2.51 1.66 -23.67
N CYS A 347 3.81 1.68 -23.41
CA CYS A 347 4.47 2.74 -22.66
C CYS A 347 5.33 3.60 -23.58
N HIS A 348 5.15 4.93 -23.50
CA HIS A 348 6.04 5.92 -24.09
C HIS A 348 6.98 6.49 -23.03
N MET A 349 8.28 6.27 -23.17
CA MET A 349 9.32 6.94 -22.41
C MET A 349 9.76 8.21 -23.13
N MET A 350 9.55 9.36 -22.51
CA MET A 350 10.06 10.62 -23.04
C MET A 350 11.62 10.62 -23.08
N PRO A 351 12.27 11.19 -24.10
CA PRO A 351 13.71 10.94 -24.36
C PRO A 351 14.67 11.86 -23.60
N PHE A 352 14.20 13.02 -23.13
CA PHE A 352 15.07 14.11 -22.68
C PHE A 352 14.97 14.35 -21.17
N TYR A 353 15.74 15.34 -20.69
CA TYR A 353 16.00 15.61 -19.27
C TYR A 353 14.75 16.01 -18.46
N SER A 354 13.87 16.85 -19.01
CA SER A 354 12.71 17.40 -18.31
C SER A 354 11.43 17.29 -19.16
N TYR A 355 10.27 17.47 -18.52
CA TYR A 355 8.99 17.64 -19.20
C TYR A 355 8.67 19.10 -19.56
N ASP A 356 9.56 20.04 -19.24
CA ASP A 356 9.42 21.44 -19.61
C ASP A 356 9.52 21.66 -21.14
N VAL A 357 9.06 22.82 -21.63
CA VAL A 357 9.12 23.16 -23.06
C VAL A 357 10.54 23.07 -23.65
N PRO A 358 11.60 23.59 -23.00
CA PRO A 358 12.98 23.44 -23.47
C PRO A 358 13.42 21.99 -23.74
N HIS A 359 12.91 21.00 -23.00
CA HIS A 359 13.34 19.61 -23.14
C HIS A 359 12.27 18.71 -23.77
N THR A 360 11.28 19.27 -24.46
CA THR A 360 10.19 18.48 -25.07
C THR A 360 10.04 18.67 -26.57
N CYS A 361 10.49 19.80 -27.12
CA CYS A 361 10.41 20.05 -28.56
C CYS A 361 11.44 19.25 -29.38
N GLY A 362 12.60 18.93 -28.81
CA GLY A 362 13.72 18.31 -29.50
C GLY A 362 15.00 18.34 -28.67
N PRO A 363 16.15 17.91 -29.24
CA PRO A 363 17.39 17.72 -28.49
C PRO A 363 18.11 18.99 -28.06
N ASP A 364 17.87 20.14 -28.71
CA ASP A 364 18.55 21.40 -28.38
C ASP A 364 17.66 22.33 -27.54
N PRO A 365 17.85 22.39 -26.21
CA PRO A 365 17.03 23.22 -25.36
C PRO A 365 17.23 24.74 -25.58
N LYS A 366 18.35 25.15 -26.17
CA LYS A 366 18.55 26.55 -26.59
C LYS A 366 17.61 26.93 -27.74
N ILE A 367 17.27 25.98 -28.62
CA ILE A 367 16.29 26.19 -29.69
C ILE A 367 14.88 26.07 -29.12
N CYS A 368 14.58 24.98 -28.42
CA CYS A 368 13.24 24.72 -27.88
C CYS A 368 12.74 25.81 -26.93
N CYS A 369 13.63 26.38 -26.11
CA CYS A 369 13.25 27.49 -25.23
C CYS A 369 12.72 28.71 -25.98
N GLN A 370 13.13 28.92 -27.24
CA GLN A 370 12.61 30.03 -28.07
C GLN A 370 11.17 29.80 -28.57
N PHE A 371 10.61 28.61 -28.34
CA PHE A 371 9.22 28.25 -28.63
C PHE A 371 8.41 28.07 -27.35
N ASP A 372 8.97 28.46 -26.20
CA ASP A 372 8.21 28.73 -24.99
C ASP A 372 7.79 30.20 -24.96
N PHE A 373 6.61 30.52 -25.48
CA PHE A 373 6.16 31.91 -25.58
C PHE A 373 5.82 32.57 -24.23
N LYS A 374 5.80 31.84 -23.10
CA LYS A 374 5.73 32.44 -21.75
C LYS A 374 7.02 33.22 -21.42
N ARG A 375 8.13 32.86 -22.08
CA ARG A 375 9.46 33.46 -21.89
C ARG A 375 9.74 34.62 -22.85
N LEU A 376 8.72 35.14 -23.54
CA LEU A 376 8.85 36.33 -24.37
C LEU A 376 9.45 37.50 -23.55
N PRO A 377 10.30 38.35 -24.17
CA PRO A 377 10.92 39.48 -23.47
C PRO A 377 9.89 40.40 -22.77
N GLY A 378 10.27 40.91 -21.59
CA GLY A 378 9.38 41.72 -20.73
C GLY A 378 8.63 40.92 -19.66
N GLY A 379 8.73 39.59 -19.69
CA GLY A 379 8.23 38.70 -18.64
C GLY A 379 9.20 38.51 -17.46
N ARG A 380 8.77 37.71 -16.47
CA ARG A 380 9.60 37.33 -15.30
C ARG A 380 10.51 36.11 -15.55
N VAL A 381 10.23 35.34 -16.60
CA VAL A 381 10.92 34.09 -16.92
C VAL A 381 11.66 34.26 -18.24
N ASN A 382 12.93 33.87 -18.28
CA ASN A 382 13.79 34.01 -19.46
C ASN A 382 14.37 32.64 -19.86
N CYS A 383 14.96 32.57 -21.06
CA CYS A 383 15.71 31.40 -21.49
C CYS A 383 17.12 31.37 -20.89
N PRO A 384 17.49 30.32 -20.12
CA PRO A 384 18.85 30.18 -19.55
C PRO A 384 19.95 30.20 -20.61
N TRP A 385 19.66 29.72 -21.83
CA TRP A 385 20.58 29.70 -22.96
C TRP A 385 20.74 31.04 -23.69
N LYS A 386 20.26 32.14 -23.10
CA LYS A 386 20.46 33.54 -23.54
C LYS A 386 19.90 33.89 -24.92
N VAL A 387 19.07 33.03 -25.52
CA VAL A 387 18.33 33.32 -26.75
C VAL A 387 16.84 33.33 -26.42
N PRO A 388 16.17 34.50 -26.39
CA PRO A 388 14.77 34.58 -26.02
C PRO A 388 13.85 34.14 -27.18
N PRO A 389 12.59 33.75 -26.88
CA PRO A 389 11.53 33.62 -27.88
C PRO A 389 11.29 34.93 -28.63
N ARG A 390 10.79 34.80 -29.86
CA ARG A 390 10.28 35.92 -30.67
C ARG A 390 8.85 35.62 -31.05
N ALA A 391 7.98 36.64 -31.00
CA ALA A 391 6.62 36.51 -31.51
C ALA A 391 6.67 36.11 -33.01
N VAL A 392 5.85 35.14 -33.37
CA VAL A 392 5.73 34.61 -34.73
C VAL A 392 4.86 35.57 -35.51
N VAL A 393 5.43 36.16 -36.56
CA VAL A 393 4.79 37.11 -37.47
C VAL A 393 5.10 36.69 -38.91
N GLU A 394 4.39 37.22 -39.89
CA GLU A 394 4.60 36.88 -41.31
C GLU A 394 6.06 37.03 -41.75
N ALA A 395 6.76 38.05 -41.25
CA ALA A 395 8.17 38.30 -41.59
C ALA A 395 9.16 37.24 -41.08
N ASN A 396 8.81 36.43 -40.07
CA ASN A 396 9.72 35.42 -39.49
C ASN A 396 9.16 33.99 -39.47
N VAL A 397 7.87 33.78 -39.78
CA VAL A 397 7.21 32.48 -39.64
C VAL A 397 7.93 31.36 -40.39
N ALA A 398 8.46 31.65 -41.58
CA ALA A 398 9.23 30.70 -42.38
C ALA A 398 10.48 30.18 -41.65
N GLU A 399 11.35 31.09 -41.19
CA GLU A 399 12.56 30.74 -40.44
C GLU A 399 12.23 30.02 -39.13
N ARG A 400 11.20 30.50 -38.41
CA ARG A 400 10.76 29.88 -37.16
C ARG A 400 10.20 28.48 -37.37
N ALA A 401 9.41 28.27 -38.42
CA ALA A 401 8.86 26.96 -38.77
C ALA A 401 9.97 25.97 -39.13
N HIS A 402 10.94 26.37 -39.96
CA HIS A 402 12.09 25.51 -40.29
C HIS A 402 12.91 25.13 -39.04
N LEU A 403 13.17 26.10 -38.15
CA LEU A 403 13.95 25.86 -36.95
C LEU A 403 13.23 24.91 -35.97
N LEU A 404 11.91 25.05 -35.82
CA LEU A 404 11.12 24.15 -34.98
C LEU A 404 10.98 22.76 -35.59
N LEU A 405 10.72 22.70 -36.90
CA LEU A 405 10.57 21.43 -37.62
C LEU A 405 11.86 20.61 -37.61
N ASP A 406 13.03 21.24 -37.66
CA ASP A 406 14.30 20.55 -37.46
C ASP A 406 14.36 19.80 -36.11
N GLN A 407 13.88 20.44 -35.04
CA GLN A 407 13.82 19.81 -33.71
C GLN A 407 12.83 18.65 -33.65
N TYR A 408 11.64 18.82 -34.25
CA TYR A 408 10.64 17.74 -34.37
C TYR A 408 11.17 16.55 -35.17
N ARG A 409 11.84 16.82 -36.29
CA ARG A 409 12.50 15.80 -37.13
C ARG A 409 13.59 15.05 -36.35
N LYS A 410 14.47 15.77 -35.64
CA LYS A 410 15.47 15.14 -34.77
C LYS A 410 14.82 14.28 -33.69
N LYS A 411 13.81 14.78 -32.99
CA LYS A 411 13.11 14.01 -31.97
C LYS A 411 12.46 12.74 -32.55
N SER A 412 11.84 12.84 -33.72
CA SER A 412 11.19 11.70 -34.37
C SER A 412 12.15 10.55 -34.70
N LYS A 413 13.44 10.83 -34.88
CA LYS A 413 14.47 9.80 -35.12
C LYS A 413 14.79 8.94 -33.91
N LEU A 414 14.26 9.27 -32.73
CA LEU A 414 14.41 8.44 -31.52
C LEU A 414 13.31 7.38 -31.41
N PHE A 415 12.30 7.43 -32.28
CA PHE A 415 11.10 6.60 -32.25
C PHE A 415 10.95 5.79 -33.54
N ARG A 416 10.09 4.76 -33.51
CA ARG A 416 9.91 3.84 -34.65
C ARG A 416 8.96 4.39 -35.71
N SER A 417 7.93 5.12 -35.30
CA SER A 417 6.92 5.68 -36.20
C SER A 417 7.26 7.11 -36.64
N LYS A 418 6.58 7.59 -37.69
CA LYS A 418 6.61 9.02 -38.10
C LYS A 418 5.57 9.87 -37.37
N VAL A 419 5.14 9.42 -36.20
CA VAL A 419 4.24 10.15 -35.30
C VAL A 419 5.05 10.59 -34.09
N VAL A 420 5.10 11.90 -33.82
CA VAL A 420 5.90 12.44 -32.70
C VAL A 420 5.02 13.24 -31.73
N LEU A 421 5.18 12.92 -30.45
CA LEU A 421 4.55 13.60 -29.34
C LEU A 421 5.40 14.78 -28.87
N ILE A 422 4.81 15.96 -28.71
CA ILE A 422 5.48 17.18 -28.23
C ILE A 422 4.68 17.78 -27.06
N PRO A 423 5.01 17.45 -25.80
CA PRO A 423 4.40 18.13 -24.66
C PRO A 423 4.68 19.64 -24.69
N LEU A 424 3.67 20.46 -24.34
CA LEU A 424 3.77 21.91 -24.29
C LEU A 424 3.27 22.44 -22.94
N GLY A 425 4.10 22.28 -21.93
CA GLY A 425 3.79 22.68 -20.56
C GLY A 425 5.02 22.71 -19.67
N ASP A 426 4.75 22.97 -18.40
CA ASP A 426 5.70 23.09 -17.28
C ASP A 426 4.86 23.20 -15.99
N ASP A 427 5.50 23.40 -14.85
CA ASP A 427 4.84 23.57 -13.56
C ASP A 427 3.90 24.80 -13.55
N PHE A 428 2.66 24.59 -13.14
CA PHE A 428 1.60 25.59 -12.98
C PHE A 428 1.51 26.57 -14.16
N ARG A 429 1.69 26.08 -15.39
CA ARG A 429 1.49 26.85 -16.62
C ARG A 429 0.01 27.15 -16.84
N TYR A 430 -0.24 28.12 -17.71
CA TYR A 430 -1.54 28.55 -18.19
C TYR A 430 -2.39 29.27 -17.10
N ASP A 431 -1.73 29.81 -16.06
CA ASP A 431 -2.38 30.55 -14.96
C ASP A 431 -2.87 31.94 -15.37
N LYS A 432 -2.37 32.49 -16.48
CA LYS A 432 -2.73 33.82 -17.00
C LYS A 432 -3.32 33.74 -18.41
N ALA A 433 -4.39 34.48 -18.68
CA ALA A 433 -5.02 34.53 -20.01
C ALA A 433 -4.04 34.94 -21.14
N LEU A 434 -3.13 35.88 -20.89
CA LEU A 434 -2.11 36.29 -21.86
C LEU A 434 -1.20 35.15 -22.29
N GLU A 435 -0.88 34.23 -21.37
CA GLU A 435 -0.04 33.07 -21.66
C GLU A 435 -0.74 32.09 -22.60
N TRP A 436 -2.05 31.88 -22.44
CA TRP A 436 -2.84 31.11 -23.40
C TRP A 436 -2.75 31.72 -24.80
N ASP A 437 -3.01 33.02 -24.91
CA ASP A 437 -2.98 33.71 -26.21
C ASP A 437 -1.59 33.64 -26.84
N GLN A 438 -0.54 33.86 -26.06
CA GLN A 438 0.84 33.78 -26.53
C GLN A 438 1.21 32.36 -27.00
N GLN A 439 0.84 31.31 -26.28
CA GLN A 439 1.16 29.95 -26.72
C GLN A 439 0.35 29.59 -27.96
N TYR A 440 -0.98 29.66 -27.88
CA TYR A 440 -1.85 29.17 -28.95
C TYR A 440 -1.71 29.96 -30.24
N LEU A 441 -1.66 31.29 -30.20
CA LEU A 441 -1.61 32.09 -31.43
C LEU A 441 -0.27 31.91 -32.17
N ASN A 442 0.85 31.83 -31.44
CA ASN A 442 2.15 31.64 -32.08
C ASN A 442 2.32 30.23 -32.64
N TYR A 443 1.91 29.19 -31.90
CA TYR A 443 1.92 27.82 -32.41
C TYR A 443 0.96 27.63 -33.58
N GLN A 444 -0.24 28.23 -33.54
CA GLN A 444 -1.18 28.13 -34.66
C GLN A 444 -0.63 28.75 -35.94
N ARG A 445 0.06 29.91 -35.86
CA ARG A 445 0.76 30.50 -37.02
C ARG A 445 1.83 29.58 -37.59
N LEU A 446 2.58 28.89 -36.72
CA LEU A 446 3.59 27.91 -37.15
C LEU A 446 2.94 26.69 -37.81
N PHE A 447 1.84 26.17 -37.24
CA PHE A 447 1.10 25.05 -37.81
C PHE A 447 0.48 25.39 -39.16
N ASP A 448 -0.18 26.54 -39.26
CA ASP A 448 -0.82 27.00 -40.51
C ASP A 448 0.23 27.17 -41.61
N TYR A 449 1.41 27.70 -41.28
CA TYR A 449 2.52 27.80 -42.23
C TYR A 449 3.06 26.42 -42.63
N MET A 450 3.43 25.57 -41.66
CA MET A 450 3.95 24.22 -41.94
C MET A 450 2.99 23.35 -42.76
N ASN A 451 1.69 23.38 -42.44
CA ASN A 451 0.67 22.55 -43.09
C ASN A 451 0.26 23.07 -44.48
N SER A 452 0.49 24.35 -44.79
CA SER A 452 0.21 24.93 -46.12
C SER A 452 1.37 24.79 -47.10
N HIS A 453 2.56 24.38 -46.64
CA HIS A 453 3.77 24.22 -47.43
C HIS A 453 4.09 22.72 -47.59
N SER A 454 3.55 22.09 -48.64
CA SER A 454 3.65 20.64 -48.86
C SER A 454 5.09 20.10 -48.94
N GLU A 455 6.04 20.94 -49.36
CA GLU A 455 7.47 20.62 -49.40
C GLU A 455 8.11 20.44 -48.02
N MET A 456 7.41 20.83 -46.95
CA MET A 456 7.85 20.58 -45.57
C MET A 456 7.53 19.19 -45.07
N HIS A 457 6.68 18.42 -45.78
CA HIS A 457 6.33 17.04 -45.47
C HIS A 457 5.96 16.81 -43.98
N VAL A 458 5.10 17.67 -43.43
CA VAL A 458 4.68 17.64 -42.03
C VAL A 458 3.20 17.98 -41.90
N GLN A 459 2.55 17.36 -40.92
CA GLN A 459 1.23 17.73 -40.42
C GLN A 459 1.34 17.99 -38.92
N ALA A 460 1.32 19.26 -38.52
CA ALA A 460 1.42 19.69 -37.13
C ALA A 460 0.09 20.24 -36.61
N GLN A 461 -0.30 19.82 -35.42
CA GLN A 461 -1.55 20.25 -34.78
C GLN A 461 -1.45 20.18 -33.26
N PHE A 462 -2.36 20.89 -32.58
CA PHE A 462 -2.62 20.60 -31.18
C PHE A 462 -3.29 19.23 -31.08
N GLY A 463 -2.88 18.46 -30.09
CA GLY A 463 -3.36 17.13 -29.83
C GLY A 463 -3.58 16.89 -28.34
N THR A 464 -4.18 15.75 -28.07
CA THR A 464 -4.27 15.14 -26.75
C THR A 464 -3.36 13.90 -26.71
N LEU A 465 -3.25 13.24 -25.55
CA LEU A 465 -2.41 12.05 -25.44
C LEU A 465 -3.04 10.86 -26.19
N THR A 466 -4.38 10.77 -26.16
CA THR A 466 -5.16 9.81 -26.93
C THR A 466 -5.00 10.02 -28.43
N ASP A 467 -4.94 11.26 -28.93
CA ASP A 467 -4.70 11.54 -30.36
C ASP A 467 -3.35 10.96 -30.81
N TYR A 468 -2.30 11.14 -30.00
CA TYR A 468 -0.97 10.61 -30.28
C TYR A 468 -0.95 9.07 -30.32
N PHE A 469 -1.40 8.40 -29.26
CA PHE A 469 -1.37 6.93 -29.22
C PHE A 469 -2.25 6.33 -30.33
N THR A 470 -3.42 6.91 -30.59
CA THR A 470 -4.29 6.48 -31.69
C THR A 470 -3.57 6.58 -33.04
N ALA A 471 -2.83 7.66 -33.28
CA ALA A 471 -2.03 7.81 -34.49
C ALA A 471 -0.89 6.78 -34.57
N VAL A 472 -0.23 6.44 -33.46
CA VAL A 472 0.81 5.39 -33.40
C VAL A 472 0.21 4.01 -33.74
N TYR A 473 -0.91 3.62 -33.11
CA TYR A 473 -1.58 2.35 -33.43
C TYR A 473 -2.03 2.30 -34.89
N LYS A 474 -2.61 3.39 -35.40
CA LYS A 474 -3.05 3.51 -36.80
C LYS A 474 -1.88 3.40 -37.78
N ALA A 475 -0.75 4.06 -37.50
CA ALA A 475 0.45 3.99 -38.33
C ALA A 475 1.00 2.56 -38.44
N ASN A 476 0.76 1.72 -37.43
CA ASN A 476 1.16 0.32 -37.40
C ASN A 476 0.05 -0.66 -37.82
N GLY A 477 -1.15 -0.18 -38.18
CA GLY A 477 -2.26 -1.02 -38.63
C GLY A 477 -2.83 -1.96 -37.57
N VAL A 478 -2.70 -1.63 -36.28
CA VAL A 478 -3.16 -2.48 -35.16
C VAL A 478 -4.24 -1.78 -34.31
N PRO A 479 -5.16 -2.53 -33.67
CA PRO A 479 -6.08 -1.96 -32.69
C PRO A 479 -5.35 -1.41 -31.45
N GLN A 480 -5.97 -0.46 -30.75
CA GLN A 480 -5.45 0.03 -29.46
C GLN A 480 -5.34 -1.11 -28.44
N GLY A 481 -4.27 -1.11 -27.65
CA GLY A 481 -3.97 -2.14 -26.66
C GLY A 481 -3.31 -3.40 -27.24
N VAL A 482 -3.22 -3.53 -28.57
CA VAL A 482 -2.50 -4.63 -29.23
C VAL A 482 -1.06 -4.18 -29.52
N ARG A 483 -0.07 -5.02 -29.17
CA ARG A 483 1.34 -4.78 -29.46
C ARG A 483 1.54 -4.45 -30.96
N PRO A 484 2.03 -3.24 -31.30
CA PRO A 484 2.41 -2.93 -32.67
C PRO A 484 3.61 -3.79 -33.12
N PRO A 485 3.70 -4.18 -34.41
CA PRO A 485 4.82 -4.97 -34.92
C PRO A 485 6.16 -4.26 -34.67
N GLU A 486 7.21 -5.02 -34.37
CA GLU A 486 8.58 -4.52 -34.10
C GLU A 486 8.78 -3.72 -32.80
N TYR A 487 7.73 -3.34 -32.08
CA TYR A 487 7.89 -2.70 -30.76
C TYR A 487 8.28 -3.74 -29.71
N PRO A 488 9.31 -3.51 -28.87
CA PRO A 488 9.79 -4.49 -27.91
C PRO A 488 8.83 -4.66 -26.73
N VAL A 489 8.85 -5.85 -26.11
CA VAL A 489 8.27 -6.10 -24.78
C VAL A 489 9.38 -5.92 -23.74
N LEU A 490 9.09 -5.13 -22.72
CA LEU A 490 10.00 -4.81 -21.63
C LEU A 490 9.45 -5.32 -20.29
N SER A 491 10.31 -5.90 -19.46
CA SER A 491 10.02 -6.19 -18.05
C SER A 491 11.06 -5.58 -17.12
N GLY A 492 10.65 -5.28 -15.87
CA GLY A 492 11.47 -4.63 -14.85
C GLY A 492 10.98 -3.21 -14.51
N ASP A 493 11.70 -2.53 -13.61
CA ASP A 493 11.41 -1.19 -13.13
C ASP A 493 12.46 -0.17 -13.63
N PHE A 494 12.29 1.10 -13.24
CA PHE A 494 13.18 2.20 -13.60
C PHE A 494 13.78 2.90 -12.38
N PHE A 495 14.15 2.13 -11.35
CA PHE A 495 14.83 2.61 -10.14
C PHE A 495 16.30 2.17 -10.07
N ALA A 496 17.20 2.93 -9.43
CA ALA A 496 17.01 4.28 -8.91
C ALA A 496 17.19 5.35 -10.01
N TYR A 497 16.37 6.40 -9.98
CA TYR A 497 16.45 7.52 -10.91
C TYR A 497 17.68 8.40 -10.62
N ALA A 498 18.39 8.79 -11.68
CA ALA A 498 19.36 9.89 -11.64
C ALA A 498 19.10 10.83 -12.81
N ASP A 499 18.98 12.12 -12.50
CA ASP A 499 18.71 13.16 -13.50
C ASP A 499 19.98 13.59 -14.22
N ARG A 500 21.14 13.58 -13.54
CA ARG A 500 22.47 13.91 -14.08
C ARG A 500 23.59 13.37 -13.19
N GLU A 501 24.79 13.25 -13.75
CA GLU A 501 26.02 12.94 -13.00
C GLU A 501 25.82 11.74 -12.04
N ASP A 502 26.20 11.91 -10.77
CA ASP A 502 25.98 11.00 -9.64
C ASP A 502 24.77 11.38 -8.77
N HIS A 503 23.82 12.17 -9.29
CA HIS A 503 22.70 12.69 -8.50
C HIS A 503 21.59 11.65 -8.47
N TYR A 504 21.80 10.57 -7.72
CA TYR A 504 20.78 9.54 -7.50
C TYR A 504 19.72 10.03 -6.49
N TRP A 505 18.46 9.91 -6.89
CA TRP A 505 17.30 10.34 -6.11
C TRP A 505 16.86 9.20 -5.20
N SER A 506 17.74 8.71 -4.32
CA SER A 506 17.41 7.65 -3.36
C SER A 506 17.22 8.16 -1.93
N GLY A 507 17.47 9.46 -1.67
CA GLY A 507 17.26 10.07 -0.36
C GLY A 507 15.77 10.18 0.01
N TYR A 508 14.89 10.31 -0.99
CA TYR A 508 13.44 10.39 -0.73
C TYR A 508 12.81 9.06 -0.32
N TYR A 509 13.51 7.94 -0.50
CA TYR A 509 13.09 6.64 0.03
C TYR A 509 12.97 6.65 1.56
N THR A 510 13.74 7.51 2.22
CA THR A 510 13.77 7.59 3.69
C THR A 510 13.31 8.94 4.23
N SER A 511 13.38 10.02 3.44
CA SER A 511 13.06 11.37 3.90
C SER A 511 11.71 11.47 4.62
N ARG A 512 11.72 12.10 5.80
CA ARG A 512 10.54 12.27 6.67
C ARG A 512 9.84 10.93 7.01
N PRO A 513 10.57 9.96 7.61
CA PRO A 513 10.08 8.59 7.79
C PRO A 513 8.87 8.49 8.73
N PHE A 514 8.69 9.46 9.63
CA PHE A 514 7.52 9.54 10.51
C PHE A 514 6.21 9.53 9.72
N TYR A 515 6.10 10.35 8.67
CA TYR A 515 4.85 10.44 7.89
C TYR A 515 4.67 9.25 6.94
N LYS A 516 5.76 8.65 6.44
CA LYS A 516 5.70 7.36 5.72
C LYS A 516 5.11 6.25 6.62
N SER A 517 5.53 6.19 7.88
CA SER A 517 4.94 5.27 8.88
C SER A 517 3.48 5.62 9.19
N MET A 518 3.17 6.90 9.35
CA MET A 518 1.80 7.36 9.62
C MET A 518 0.83 7.03 8.48
N ASP A 519 1.27 7.08 7.22
CA ASP A 519 0.50 6.68 6.05
C ASP A 519 0.07 5.21 6.13
N ARG A 520 1.01 4.28 6.41
CA ARG A 520 0.69 2.85 6.60
C ARG A 520 -0.29 2.60 7.75
N VAL A 521 -0.14 3.34 8.85
CA VAL A 521 -1.10 3.28 9.97
C VAL A 521 -2.48 3.73 9.50
N LEU A 522 -2.56 4.81 8.73
CA LEU A 522 -3.81 5.37 8.25
C LEU A 522 -4.49 4.45 7.23
N GLU A 523 -3.75 3.87 6.28
CA GLU A 523 -4.26 2.88 5.32
C GLU A 523 -4.90 1.68 6.02
N SER A 524 -4.23 1.12 7.03
CA SER A 524 -4.75 0.00 7.82
C SER A 524 -6.05 0.36 8.54
N HIS A 525 -6.12 1.54 9.15
CA HIS A 525 -7.34 2.04 9.79
C HIS A 525 -8.45 2.32 8.78
N LEU A 526 -8.11 2.82 7.59
CA LEU A 526 -9.07 3.12 6.53
C LEU A 526 -9.74 1.84 6.05
N ARG A 527 -8.93 0.83 5.68
CA ARG A 527 -9.44 -0.50 5.32
C ARG A 527 -10.33 -1.08 6.41
N GLY A 528 -9.87 -1.05 7.66
CA GLY A 528 -10.63 -1.59 8.78
C GLY A 528 -11.96 -0.86 9.02
N ALA A 529 -11.95 0.47 8.92
CA ALA A 529 -13.14 1.30 9.09
C ALA A 529 -14.16 1.08 7.98
N GLU A 530 -13.74 0.96 6.72
CA GLU A 530 -14.64 0.72 5.60
C GLU A 530 -15.33 -0.64 5.67
N ILE A 531 -14.59 -1.69 6.07
CA ILE A 531 -15.16 -3.02 6.30
C ILE A 531 -16.20 -2.96 7.42
N LEU A 532 -15.82 -2.44 8.60
CA LEU A 532 -16.74 -2.38 9.75
C LEU A 532 -17.96 -1.52 9.48
N PHE A 533 -17.79 -0.36 8.83
CA PHE A 533 -18.90 0.50 8.45
C PHE A 533 -19.86 -0.21 7.50
N SER A 534 -19.33 -0.90 6.48
CA SER A 534 -20.15 -1.64 5.51
C SER A 534 -20.96 -2.75 6.19
N LEU A 535 -20.33 -3.52 7.08
CA LEU A 535 -21.01 -4.54 7.87
C LEU A 535 -22.08 -3.92 8.78
N ALA A 536 -21.75 -2.85 9.51
CA ALA A 536 -22.69 -2.19 10.41
C ALA A 536 -23.92 -1.63 9.67
N VAL A 537 -23.72 -0.98 8.52
CA VAL A 537 -24.82 -0.49 7.67
C VAL A 537 -25.69 -1.64 7.16
N ALA A 538 -25.09 -2.74 6.71
CA ALA A 538 -25.85 -3.91 6.24
C ALA A 538 -26.70 -4.51 7.38
N HIS A 539 -26.14 -4.68 8.58
CA HIS A 539 -26.87 -5.14 9.75
C HIS A 539 -27.96 -4.15 10.18
N ALA A 540 -27.70 -2.84 10.13
CA ALA A 540 -28.68 -1.80 10.46
C ALA A 540 -29.87 -1.82 9.50
N ARG A 541 -29.63 -1.99 8.19
CA ARG A 541 -30.69 -2.17 7.19
C ARG A 541 -31.54 -3.40 7.45
N HIS A 542 -30.88 -4.55 7.66
CA HIS A 542 -31.58 -5.81 7.94
C HIS A 542 -32.44 -5.73 9.22
N ALA A 543 -31.96 -5.02 10.23
CA ALA A 543 -32.68 -4.80 11.48
C ALA A 543 -33.74 -3.67 11.41
N GLY A 544 -33.93 -2.99 10.27
CA GLY A 544 -34.85 -1.85 10.17
C GLY A 544 -34.41 -0.61 10.98
N MET A 545 -33.12 -0.48 11.26
CA MET A 545 -32.52 0.50 12.16
C MET A 545 -31.65 1.54 11.47
N GLU A 546 -31.79 1.69 10.14
CA GLU A 546 -30.97 2.59 9.33
C GLU A 546 -31.06 4.06 9.79
N GLY A 547 -32.22 4.48 10.32
CA GLY A 547 -32.40 5.82 10.91
C GLY A 547 -31.82 6.02 12.31
N ARG A 548 -31.29 4.97 12.95
CA ARG A 548 -30.65 5.03 14.28
C ARG A 548 -29.13 4.90 14.22
N TYR A 549 -28.58 4.29 13.18
CA TYR A 549 -27.13 4.17 12.97
C TYR A 549 -26.59 5.44 12.26
N PRO A 550 -25.40 5.96 12.63
CA PRO A 550 -24.84 7.18 12.05
C PRO A 550 -24.31 6.97 10.62
N THR A 551 -25.20 6.84 9.63
CA THR A 551 -24.81 6.74 8.22
C THR A 551 -24.05 7.97 7.71
N SER A 552 -24.16 9.11 8.40
CA SER A 552 -23.37 10.33 8.15
C SER A 552 -21.86 10.13 8.32
N ASP A 553 -21.43 9.10 9.06
CA ASP A 553 -20.01 8.76 9.24
C ASP A 553 -19.32 8.40 7.90
N TYR A 554 -20.08 8.09 6.85
CA TYR A 554 -19.55 7.95 5.49
C TYR A 554 -18.76 9.18 5.00
N THR A 555 -19.10 10.37 5.49
CA THR A 555 -18.35 11.60 5.18
C THR A 555 -16.94 11.59 5.77
N LEU A 556 -16.73 10.94 6.93
CA LEU A 556 -15.42 10.76 7.53
C LEU A 556 -14.58 9.76 6.72
N LEU A 557 -15.19 8.68 6.23
CA LEU A 557 -14.54 7.73 5.32
C LEU A 557 -14.10 8.43 4.02
N THR A 558 -15.00 9.22 3.42
CA THR A 558 -14.70 9.96 2.19
C THR A 558 -13.55 10.97 2.41
N TYR A 559 -13.55 11.69 3.53
CA TYR A 559 -12.47 12.61 3.88
C TYR A 559 -11.13 11.88 4.09
N ALA A 560 -11.16 10.72 4.73
CA ALA A 560 -9.97 9.90 4.96
C ALA A 560 -9.42 9.32 3.65
N ARG A 561 -10.27 8.74 2.79
CA ARG A 561 -9.88 8.27 1.43
C ARG A 561 -9.19 9.37 0.63
N ARG A 562 -9.83 10.54 0.52
CA ARG A 562 -9.25 11.69 -0.19
C ARG A 562 -7.95 12.20 0.43
N THR A 563 -7.78 12.07 1.74
CA THR A 563 -6.55 12.45 2.44
C THR A 563 -5.43 11.46 2.18
N VAL A 564 -5.69 10.16 2.30
CA VAL A 564 -4.73 9.10 1.94
C VAL A 564 -4.34 9.27 0.47
N ALA A 565 -5.32 9.41 -0.42
CA ALA A 565 -5.10 9.63 -1.84
C ALA A 565 -4.25 10.88 -2.13
N LEU A 566 -4.53 12.00 -1.45
CA LEU A 566 -3.72 13.22 -1.60
C LEU A 566 -2.27 13.01 -1.13
N PHE A 567 -2.07 12.27 -0.04
CA PHE A 567 -0.75 12.02 0.52
C PHE A 567 0.12 11.09 -0.34
N GLN A 568 -0.46 10.38 -1.31
CA GLN A 568 0.31 9.59 -2.28
C GLN A 568 0.99 10.44 -3.35
N HIS A 569 0.74 11.76 -3.40
CA HIS A 569 1.44 12.67 -4.30
C HIS A 569 2.96 12.55 -4.17
N HIS A 570 3.67 12.68 -5.29
CA HIS A 570 5.12 12.57 -5.38
C HIS A 570 5.91 13.65 -4.60
N ASP A 571 5.29 14.62 -3.94
CA ASP A 571 5.97 15.45 -2.91
C ASP A 571 5.47 15.28 -1.47
N ALA A 572 4.45 14.45 -1.28
CA ALA A 572 3.84 14.21 0.02
C ALA A 572 4.53 13.03 0.72
N ILE A 573 4.19 11.79 0.37
CA ILE A 573 4.78 10.58 0.96
C ILE A 573 6.30 10.47 0.75
N THR A 574 6.81 11.02 -0.34
CA THR A 574 8.25 11.10 -0.65
C THR A 574 9.01 11.95 0.37
N GLY A 575 8.33 12.88 1.04
CA GLY A 575 8.89 13.76 2.04
C GLY A 575 9.69 14.93 1.46
N THR A 576 9.41 15.31 0.22
CA THR A 576 10.17 16.32 -0.54
C THR A 576 9.55 17.72 -0.54
N ALA A 577 8.35 17.88 0.02
CA ALA A 577 7.70 19.16 0.25
C ALA A 577 8.37 20.04 1.33
N LYS A 578 8.03 21.33 1.33
CA LYS A 578 8.43 22.30 2.36
C LYS A 578 7.76 21.99 3.70
N GLU A 579 8.40 22.42 4.79
CA GLU A 579 7.96 22.12 6.15
C GLU A 579 6.50 22.48 6.43
N ASN A 580 6.07 23.69 6.05
CA ASN A 580 4.69 24.14 6.23
C ASN A 580 3.66 23.30 5.44
N VAL A 581 4.09 22.67 4.34
CA VAL A 581 3.25 21.78 3.53
C VAL A 581 3.17 20.40 4.18
N VAL A 582 4.28 19.90 4.72
CA VAL A 582 4.30 18.65 5.47
C VAL A 582 3.44 18.74 6.73
N ILE A 583 3.47 19.87 7.44
CA ILE A 583 2.55 20.13 8.56
C ILE A 583 1.09 20.12 8.11
N ASP A 584 0.76 20.66 6.93
CA ASP A 584 -0.60 20.58 6.36
C ASP A 584 -1.02 19.12 6.11
N TYR A 585 -0.16 18.34 5.46
CA TYR A 585 -0.39 16.90 5.27
C TYR A 585 -0.57 16.16 6.60
N GLY A 586 0.34 16.35 7.55
CA GLY A 586 0.27 15.71 8.86
C GLY A 586 -1.01 16.05 9.63
N ASN A 587 -1.48 17.30 9.58
CA ASN A 587 -2.75 17.69 10.18
C ASN A 587 -3.94 16.99 9.52
N ARG A 588 -3.94 16.83 8.19
CA ARG A 588 -4.98 16.08 7.48
C ARG A 588 -4.94 14.60 7.83
N LEU A 589 -3.76 13.99 7.89
CA LEU A 589 -3.55 12.59 8.29
C LEU A 589 -4.07 12.35 9.71
N LEU A 590 -3.72 13.21 10.67
CA LEU A 590 -4.17 13.11 12.05
C LEU A 590 -5.70 13.22 12.17
N ARG A 591 -6.29 14.20 11.49
CA ARG A 591 -7.75 14.38 11.48
C ARG A 591 -8.46 13.18 10.86
N SER A 592 -7.90 12.62 9.79
CA SER A 592 -8.42 11.41 9.15
C SER A 592 -8.34 10.22 10.08
N LEU A 593 -7.22 10.01 10.76
CA LEU A 593 -7.05 8.92 11.73
C LEU A 593 -8.08 9.01 12.87
N GLN A 594 -8.30 10.21 13.42
CA GLN A 594 -9.33 10.45 14.43
C GLN A 594 -10.74 10.18 13.91
N GLY A 595 -11.03 10.60 12.67
CA GLY A 595 -12.29 10.33 11.99
C GLY A 595 -12.54 8.83 11.80
N LEU A 596 -11.55 8.10 11.30
CA LEU A 596 -11.64 6.64 11.10
C LEU A 596 -11.83 5.89 12.42
N LYS A 597 -11.10 6.29 13.47
CA LYS A 597 -11.27 5.74 14.82
C LYS A 597 -12.71 5.90 15.32
N ARG A 598 -13.33 7.06 15.06
CA ARG A 598 -14.75 7.30 15.37
C ARG A 598 -15.68 6.38 14.58
N VAL A 599 -15.45 6.18 13.28
CA VAL A 599 -16.22 5.24 12.46
C VAL A 599 -16.12 3.82 13.02
N ILE A 600 -14.90 3.37 13.35
CA ILE A 600 -14.63 2.06 13.94
C ILE A 600 -15.38 1.91 15.27
N ILE A 601 -15.30 2.90 16.17
CA ILE A 601 -16.02 2.89 17.46
C ILE A 601 -17.53 2.73 17.25
N ASN A 602 -18.12 3.53 16.37
CA ASN A 602 -19.57 3.53 16.15
C ASN A 602 -20.06 2.23 15.52
N ALA A 603 -19.32 1.73 14.52
CA ALA A 603 -19.60 0.45 13.87
C ALA A 603 -19.45 -0.72 14.85
N ALA A 604 -18.34 -0.78 15.61
CA ALA A 604 -18.11 -1.81 16.60
C ALA A 604 -19.18 -1.82 17.69
N HIS A 605 -19.52 -0.66 18.28
CA HIS A 605 -20.60 -0.53 19.25
C HIS A 605 -21.92 -1.07 18.69
N PHE A 606 -22.30 -0.67 17.47
CA PHE A 606 -23.52 -1.19 16.86
C PHE A 606 -23.45 -2.70 16.67
N LEU A 607 -22.33 -3.25 16.19
CA LEU A 607 -22.20 -4.68 15.86
C LEU A 607 -22.17 -5.58 17.10
N VAL A 608 -21.46 -5.23 18.17
CA VAL A 608 -21.34 -6.06 19.38
C VAL A 608 -22.62 -6.09 20.24
N MET A 609 -23.51 -5.12 20.09
CA MET A 609 -24.75 -5.09 20.87
C MET A 609 -25.70 -6.23 20.48
N LYS A 610 -25.98 -7.17 21.40
CA LYS A 610 -26.89 -8.31 21.14
C LYS A 610 -28.33 -7.84 20.89
N ASN A 611 -28.84 -6.98 21.78
CA ASN A 611 -30.16 -6.37 21.60
C ASN A 611 -30.00 -5.01 20.91
N LYS A 612 -30.44 -4.93 19.65
CA LYS A 612 -30.33 -3.69 18.86
C LYS A 612 -31.40 -2.64 19.26
N ASP A 613 -32.52 -3.03 19.88
CA ASP A 613 -33.60 -2.09 20.23
C ASP A 613 -33.18 -1.01 21.23
N VAL A 614 -32.26 -1.38 22.12
CA VAL A 614 -31.68 -0.51 23.15
C VAL A 614 -30.52 0.35 22.64
N TYR A 615 -30.03 0.11 21.41
CA TYR A 615 -28.96 0.92 20.84
C TYR A 615 -29.38 2.39 20.73
N ARG A 616 -28.47 3.26 21.16
CA ARG A 616 -28.57 4.72 21.05
C ARG A 616 -27.24 5.26 20.58
N PHE A 617 -27.29 6.05 19.52
CA PHE A 617 -26.13 6.78 19.03
C PHE A 617 -26.03 8.12 19.76
N TYR A 618 -24.89 8.37 20.39
CA TYR A 618 -24.56 9.64 21.03
C TYR A 618 -23.39 10.28 20.29
N GLN A 619 -23.60 11.50 19.79
CA GLN A 619 -22.62 12.16 18.93
C GLN A 619 -21.41 12.71 19.72
N THR A 620 -21.62 13.08 20.98
CA THR A 620 -20.65 13.80 21.82
C THR A 620 -19.88 12.88 22.77
N GLU A 621 -20.46 11.74 23.15
CA GLU A 621 -19.87 10.78 24.08
C GLU A 621 -19.76 9.42 23.38
N PRO A 622 -18.57 9.04 22.89
CA PRO A 622 -18.38 7.74 22.27
C PRO A 622 -18.52 6.63 23.32
N PHE A 623 -19.17 5.52 22.94
CA PHE A 623 -19.37 4.38 23.84
C PHE A 623 -18.08 3.60 24.12
N LEU A 624 -17.15 3.58 23.16
CA LEU A 624 -15.83 2.95 23.28
C LEU A 624 -14.73 4.02 23.19
N GLU A 625 -13.61 3.74 23.84
CA GLU A 625 -12.37 4.49 23.67
C GLU A 625 -11.36 3.71 22.82
N THR A 626 -10.47 4.43 22.13
CA THR A 626 -9.39 3.80 21.37
C THR A 626 -8.19 3.48 22.27
N ASP A 627 -7.50 2.39 21.94
CA ASP A 627 -6.32 1.92 22.68
C ASP A 627 -5.10 2.83 22.56
N ASP A 628 -5.08 3.76 21.59
CA ASP A 628 -4.06 4.81 21.49
C ASP A 628 -4.64 6.16 21.08
N LYS A 629 -3.95 7.22 21.47
CA LYS A 629 -4.23 8.63 21.14
C LYS A 629 -2.94 9.32 20.65
N ARG A 630 -3.09 10.30 19.77
CA ARG A 630 -2.00 11.17 19.29
C ARG A 630 -2.38 12.62 19.56
N ALA A 631 -1.49 13.37 20.20
CA ALA A 631 -1.75 14.74 20.61
C ALA A 631 -1.59 15.72 19.44
N THR A 632 -0.49 15.56 18.69
CA THR A 632 -0.14 16.38 17.54
C THR A 632 0.22 15.51 16.34
N GLN A 633 0.27 16.14 15.17
CA GLN A 633 0.54 15.50 13.88
C GLN A 633 1.95 14.88 13.77
N ASP A 634 2.88 15.28 14.64
CA ASP A 634 4.26 14.82 14.76
C ASP A 634 4.54 14.06 16.07
N SER A 635 3.50 13.72 16.84
CA SER A 635 3.63 12.96 18.08
C SER A 635 3.52 11.44 17.86
N LEU A 636 4.34 10.68 18.60
CA LEU A 636 4.19 9.22 18.69
C LEU A 636 2.85 8.86 19.37
N PRO A 637 2.24 7.71 19.02
CA PRO A 637 1.02 7.26 19.67
C PRO A 637 1.26 6.94 21.15
N GLN A 638 0.35 7.41 21.99
CA GLN A 638 0.32 7.11 23.43
C GLN A 638 -0.80 6.12 23.71
N ARG A 639 -0.48 4.99 24.36
CA ARG A 639 -1.47 3.97 24.73
C ARG A 639 -2.41 4.50 25.82
N THR A 640 -3.68 4.16 25.71
CA THR A 640 -4.71 4.48 26.70
C THR A 640 -4.58 3.53 27.88
N LEU A 641 -4.55 4.08 29.09
CA LEU A 641 -4.55 3.31 30.33
C LEU A 641 -5.95 2.75 30.60
N ILE A 642 -6.06 1.43 30.75
CA ILE A 642 -7.28 0.78 31.22
C ILE A 642 -7.23 0.72 32.74
N GLU A 643 -8.01 1.57 33.39
CA GLU A 643 -8.15 1.58 34.85
C GLU A 643 -9.03 0.40 35.30
N LEU A 644 -8.38 -0.57 35.93
CA LEU A 644 -9.03 -1.70 36.59
C LEU A 644 -9.25 -1.33 38.05
N ASP A 645 -10.48 -1.49 38.51
CA ASP A 645 -10.89 -1.29 39.89
C ASP A 645 -11.84 -2.42 40.33
N GLN A 646 -12.29 -2.37 41.58
CA GLN A 646 -13.19 -3.38 42.14
C GLN A 646 -14.67 -3.15 41.78
N SER A 647 -15.00 -2.09 41.02
CA SER A 647 -16.39 -1.72 40.71
C SER A 647 -17.01 -2.56 39.59
N GLY A 648 -16.19 -3.16 38.73
CA GLY A 648 -16.65 -4.05 37.67
C GLY A 648 -15.64 -4.29 36.56
N PRO A 649 -15.99 -5.09 35.54
CA PRO A 649 -15.12 -5.34 34.40
C PRO A 649 -14.96 -4.12 33.51
N ARG A 650 -13.79 -4.03 32.87
CA ARG A 650 -13.59 -3.25 31.64
C ARG A 650 -13.75 -4.15 30.43
N TYR A 651 -14.37 -3.64 29.37
CA TYR A 651 -14.62 -4.38 28.14
C TYR A 651 -13.62 -3.97 27.07
N LEU A 652 -12.96 -4.94 26.45
CA LEU A 652 -12.07 -4.74 25.32
C LEU A 652 -12.72 -5.35 24.07
N VAL A 653 -12.79 -4.57 23.00
CA VAL A 653 -13.31 -5.03 21.70
C VAL A 653 -12.14 -5.06 20.71
N LEU A 654 -11.91 -6.21 20.10
CA LEU A 654 -10.88 -6.41 19.08
C LEU A 654 -11.52 -6.73 17.74
N PHE A 655 -11.01 -6.11 16.69
CA PHE A 655 -11.44 -6.34 15.31
C PHE A 655 -10.33 -6.98 14.50
N ASN A 656 -10.67 -8.02 13.75
CA ASN A 656 -9.78 -8.62 12.76
C ASN A 656 -10.18 -8.17 11.34
N PRO A 657 -9.41 -7.28 10.69
CA PRO A 657 -9.74 -6.79 9.35
C PRO A 657 -9.34 -7.76 8.22
N VAL A 658 -8.80 -8.95 8.52
CA VAL A 658 -8.41 -9.95 7.51
C VAL A 658 -9.46 -11.05 7.37
N GLU A 659 -9.48 -11.67 6.18
CA GLU A 659 -10.43 -12.72 5.78
C GLU A 659 -10.12 -14.10 6.36
N GLN A 660 -9.20 -14.18 7.32
CA GLN A 660 -8.75 -15.42 7.93
C GLN A 660 -8.79 -15.30 9.45
N ASP A 661 -9.05 -16.41 10.13
CA ASP A 661 -8.88 -16.50 11.57
C ASP A 661 -7.43 -16.20 11.95
N ARG A 662 -7.23 -15.37 12.97
CA ARG A 662 -5.91 -14.94 13.40
C ARG A 662 -5.69 -15.28 14.86
N LEU A 663 -4.64 -16.05 15.13
CA LEU A 663 -4.10 -16.23 16.48
C LEU A 663 -2.95 -15.25 16.67
N CYS A 664 -3.02 -14.37 17.66
CA CYS A 664 -1.96 -13.40 17.94
C CYS A 664 -1.90 -13.02 19.42
N VAL A 665 -0.82 -12.35 19.82
CA VAL A 665 -0.70 -11.74 21.16
C VAL A 665 -1.20 -10.30 21.10
N VAL A 666 -2.07 -9.94 22.04
CA VAL A 666 -2.54 -8.57 22.24
C VAL A 666 -2.01 -8.04 23.56
N THR A 667 -1.52 -6.80 23.54
CA THR A 667 -0.98 -6.11 24.71
C THR A 667 -1.77 -4.83 24.96
N VAL A 668 -2.24 -4.65 26.19
CA VAL A 668 -2.94 -3.44 26.67
C VAL A 668 -2.24 -2.87 27.90
N LEU A 669 -2.51 -1.60 28.21
CA LEU A 669 -1.93 -0.90 29.35
C LEU A 669 -2.90 -0.88 30.54
N VAL A 670 -2.44 -1.26 31.73
CA VAL A 670 -3.28 -1.38 32.95
C VAL A 670 -2.59 -0.81 34.18
N ASN A 671 -3.36 -0.40 35.18
CA ASN A 671 -2.89 0.16 36.46
C ASN A 671 -2.76 -0.86 37.60
N SER A 672 -2.98 -2.16 37.35
CA SER A 672 -3.04 -3.19 38.39
C SER A 672 -2.19 -4.41 38.03
N VAL A 673 -1.57 -5.02 39.05
CA VAL A 673 -0.85 -6.30 38.93
C VAL A 673 -1.72 -7.54 39.08
N ARG A 674 -3.02 -7.34 39.33
CA ARG A 674 -4.01 -8.36 39.62
C ARG A 674 -4.97 -8.52 38.45
N VAL A 675 -4.44 -8.66 37.24
CA VAL A 675 -5.27 -8.67 36.01
C VAL A 675 -5.86 -10.04 35.79
N ARG A 676 -7.17 -10.12 35.56
CA ARG A 676 -7.83 -11.32 35.00
C ARG A 676 -8.49 -10.96 33.68
N VAL A 677 -8.23 -11.76 32.64
CA VAL A 677 -8.88 -11.61 31.32
C VAL A 677 -9.80 -12.79 31.07
N LEU A 678 -11.06 -12.51 30.72
CA LEU A 678 -12.04 -13.50 30.29
C LEU A 678 -12.43 -13.27 28.83
N THR A 679 -12.70 -14.36 28.11
CA THR A 679 -13.42 -14.34 26.83
C THR A 679 -14.91 -14.05 27.05
N GLU A 680 -15.66 -13.79 25.97
CA GLU A 680 -17.12 -13.55 26.05
C GLU A 680 -17.88 -14.73 26.69
N ASP A 681 -17.44 -15.98 26.48
CA ASP A 681 -18.00 -17.20 27.06
C ASP A 681 -17.51 -17.50 28.49
N GLY A 682 -16.67 -16.63 29.07
CA GLY A 682 -16.22 -16.71 30.46
C GLY A 682 -14.96 -17.55 30.70
N GLN A 683 -14.29 -18.01 29.63
CA GLN A 683 -13.01 -18.71 29.75
C GLN A 683 -11.93 -17.75 30.22
N THR A 684 -11.15 -18.15 31.24
CA THR A 684 -10.02 -17.34 31.73
C THR A 684 -8.78 -17.56 30.87
N LEU A 685 -8.16 -16.48 30.42
CA LEU A 685 -6.95 -16.51 29.60
C LEU A 685 -5.68 -16.33 30.44
N PRO A 686 -4.55 -16.99 30.06
CA PRO A 686 -3.25 -16.67 30.62
C PRO A 686 -2.83 -15.25 30.24
N VAL A 687 -2.29 -14.51 31.20
CA VAL A 687 -1.83 -13.13 31.03
C VAL A 687 -0.36 -13.05 31.42
N GLN A 688 0.49 -12.56 30.52
CA GLN A 688 1.84 -12.10 30.85
C GLN A 688 1.77 -10.64 31.29
N LEU A 689 2.18 -10.35 32.52
CA LEU A 689 2.38 -9.00 33.03
C LEU A 689 3.83 -8.58 32.93
N SER A 690 4.07 -7.43 32.32
CA SER A 690 5.39 -6.80 32.17
C SER A 690 5.34 -5.33 32.59
N ALA A 691 6.43 -4.80 33.16
CA ALA A 691 6.49 -3.41 33.58
C ALA A 691 6.49 -2.45 32.38
N GLN A 692 5.77 -1.33 32.48
CA GLN A 692 5.97 -0.20 31.60
C GLN A 692 7.03 0.73 32.20
N TRP A 693 8.10 0.96 31.46
CA TRP A 693 9.22 1.80 31.90
C TRP A 693 9.10 3.19 31.27
N SER A 694 8.92 4.22 32.10
CA SER A 694 9.02 5.64 31.69
C SER A 694 10.38 6.24 32.09
N SER A 695 10.99 5.73 33.16
CA SER A 695 12.36 5.98 33.64
C SER A 695 12.84 4.75 34.44
N LEU A 696 14.09 4.76 34.94
CA LEU A 696 14.68 3.64 35.68
C LEU A 696 14.02 3.34 37.04
N THR A 697 13.12 4.18 37.56
CA THR A 697 12.75 4.14 38.99
C THR A 697 11.27 4.07 39.34
N ASP A 698 10.30 4.14 38.43
CA ASP A 698 8.87 4.00 38.81
C ASP A 698 8.02 3.34 37.71
N ALA A 699 7.43 2.18 38.02
CA ALA A 699 6.34 1.59 37.23
C ALA A 699 5.09 1.43 38.12
N LEU A 700 4.13 2.36 37.97
CA LEU A 700 2.76 2.25 38.48
C LEU A 700 1.79 1.68 37.43
N ILE A 701 2.33 1.28 36.26
CA ILE A 701 1.58 0.90 35.08
C ILE A 701 2.25 -0.33 34.45
N TYR A 702 1.43 -1.26 33.94
CA TYR A 702 1.86 -2.56 33.43
C TYR A 702 1.30 -2.84 32.04
N TYR A 703 2.06 -3.58 31.25
CA TYR A 703 1.59 -4.23 30.03
C TYR A 703 0.96 -5.58 30.40
N ALA A 704 -0.33 -5.74 30.11
CA ALA A 704 -1.02 -7.03 30.17
C ALA A 704 -1.10 -7.61 28.76
N SER A 705 -0.37 -8.70 28.52
CA SER A 705 -0.35 -9.39 27.23
C SER A 705 -1.05 -10.73 27.35
N PHE A 706 -1.89 -11.06 26.37
CA PHE A 706 -2.62 -12.33 26.33
C PHE A 706 -2.86 -12.75 24.89
N MET A 707 -2.96 -14.06 24.68
CA MET A 707 -3.17 -14.63 23.36
C MET A 707 -4.67 -14.62 23.02
N VAL A 708 -5.00 -14.18 21.81
CA VAL A 708 -6.38 -14.12 21.32
C VAL A 708 -6.50 -14.83 19.99
N ARG A 709 -7.62 -15.52 19.79
CA ARG A 709 -8.04 -16.05 18.48
C ARG A 709 -9.18 -15.19 17.97
N LEU A 710 -8.94 -14.43 16.91
CA LEU A 710 -9.92 -13.52 16.32
C LEU A 710 -10.51 -14.15 15.06
N PRO A 711 -11.85 -14.17 14.91
CA PRO A 711 -12.51 -14.68 13.71
C PRO A 711 -12.22 -13.81 12.48
N ALA A 712 -12.23 -14.40 11.29
CA ALA A 712 -12.14 -13.68 10.02
C ALA A 712 -13.19 -12.55 9.91
N LEU A 713 -12.76 -11.34 9.55
CA LEU A 713 -13.60 -10.13 9.43
C LEU A 713 -14.50 -9.86 10.64
N GLY A 714 -14.13 -10.36 11.83
CA GLY A 714 -15.02 -10.41 12.98
C GLY A 714 -14.52 -9.62 14.19
N LEU A 715 -15.45 -9.40 15.11
CA LEU A 715 -15.23 -8.74 16.40
C LEU A 715 -15.21 -9.78 17.51
N ALA A 716 -14.33 -9.59 18.50
CA ALA A 716 -14.31 -10.36 19.73
C ALA A 716 -14.32 -9.43 20.95
N VAL A 717 -15.03 -9.83 22.00
CA VAL A 717 -15.17 -9.07 23.24
C VAL A 717 -14.49 -9.82 24.38
N PHE A 718 -13.71 -9.08 25.18
CA PHE A 718 -13.00 -9.59 26.35
C PHE A 718 -13.35 -8.77 27.58
N HIS A 719 -13.32 -9.41 28.75
CA HIS A 719 -13.58 -8.79 30.05
C HIS A 719 -12.29 -8.73 30.86
N LEU A 720 -11.91 -7.55 31.34
CA LEU A 720 -10.73 -7.32 32.16
C LEU A 720 -11.16 -6.94 33.57
N TYR A 721 -10.59 -7.61 34.58
CA TYR A 721 -10.89 -7.39 36.00
C TYR A 721 -9.62 -7.15 36.82
N ASP A 722 -9.76 -6.39 37.91
CA ASP A 722 -8.86 -6.49 39.06
C ASP A 722 -9.32 -7.66 39.96
N SER A 723 -8.52 -8.72 40.06
CA SER A 723 -8.84 -9.95 40.80
C SER A 723 -7.60 -10.50 41.49
N ALA A 724 -7.67 -10.68 42.81
CA ALA A 724 -6.55 -11.20 43.62
C ALA A 724 -6.20 -12.67 43.34
N ASP A 725 -7.18 -13.48 42.91
CA ASP A 725 -6.99 -14.90 42.56
C ASP A 725 -6.79 -15.10 41.06
N THR A 726 -5.53 -15.03 40.61
CA THR A 726 -5.19 -15.28 39.21
C THR A 726 -3.93 -16.14 39.08
N PRO A 727 -4.01 -17.46 39.27
CA PRO A 727 -2.91 -18.38 38.90
C PRO A 727 -2.53 -18.27 37.41
N MET A 728 -3.43 -17.71 36.59
CA MET A 728 -3.25 -17.45 35.16
C MET A 728 -2.48 -16.14 34.88
N THR A 729 -2.12 -15.35 35.89
CA THR A 729 -1.39 -14.09 35.72
C THR A 729 0.08 -14.29 36.06
N LEU A 730 0.89 -14.27 35.02
CA LEU A 730 2.28 -14.66 35.03
C LEU A 730 3.16 -13.42 34.87
N ARG A 731 4.02 -13.20 35.85
CA ARG A 731 4.93 -12.04 35.88
C ARG A 731 6.16 -12.35 35.03
N SER A 732 6.47 -11.47 34.09
CA SER A 732 7.74 -11.55 33.36
C SER A 732 8.91 -11.22 34.27
N GLU A 733 10.05 -11.86 34.06
CA GLU A 733 11.30 -11.48 34.70
C GLU A 733 11.99 -10.40 33.87
N THR A 734 12.45 -9.33 34.52
CA THR A 734 13.23 -8.28 33.87
C THR A 734 14.67 -8.31 34.35
N LEU A 735 15.60 -8.28 33.40
CA LEU A 735 17.03 -8.19 33.63
C LEU A 735 17.57 -6.91 33.00
N LEU A 736 18.16 -6.04 33.82
CA LEU A 736 18.89 -4.86 33.36
C LEU A 736 20.39 -5.17 33.31
N ARG A 737 20.96 -5.07 32.12
CA ARG A 737 22.40 -5.19 31.87
C ARG A 737 23.00 -3.78 31.76
N LEU A 738 23.87 -3.44 32.71
CA LEU A 738 24.48 -2.11 32.83
C LEU A 738 26.00 -2.18 32.70
N SER A 739 26.56 -1.27 31.92
CA SER A 739 28.00 -1.13 31.74
C SER A 739 28.56 -0.11 32.74
N GLY A 740 28.85 -0.55 33.96
CA GLY A 740 29.45 0.30 35.02
C GLY A 740 29.19 -0.22 36.44
N GLN A 741 30.14 0.00 37.36
CA GLN A 741 29.98 -0.38 38.77
C GLN A 741 29.08 0.63 39.52
N GLY A 742 28.00 0.14 40.12
CA GLY A 742 27.40 0.80 41.29
C GLY A 742 26.07 1.57 41.13
N GLN A 743 25.24 1.27 40.13
CA GLN A 743 23.84 1.75 40.18
C GLN A 743 22.96 0.73 40.90
N THR A 744 22.74 0.97 42.20
CA THR A 744 21.68 0.30 42.96
C THR A 744 20.37 1.07 42.76
N ALA A 745 19.55 0.65 41.79
CA ALA A 745 18.15 1.08 41.76
C ALA A 745 17.36 0.23 42.77
N HIS A 746 16.64 0.90 43.68
CA HIS A 746 15.74 0.24 44.61
C HIS A 746 14.50 -0.24 43.85
N ALA A 747 14.24 -1.55 43.87
CA ALA A 747 13.04 -2.12 43.28
C ALA A 747 11.82 -1.71 44.14
N VAL A 748 11.00 -0.79 43.63
CA VAL A 748 9.65 -0.50 44.14
C VAL A 748 8.59 -1.29 43.35
N ASP A 749 9.02 -2.09 42.37
CA ASP A 749 8.14 -2.83 41.46
C ASP A 749 7.70 -4.19 42.06
N PRO A 750 6.39 -4.53 42.05
CA PRO A 750 5.92 -5.90 42.32
C PRO A 750 6.40 -6.97 41.32
N LEU A 751 7.06 -6.60 40.22
CA LEU A 751 7.65 -7.53 39.24
C LEU A 751 9.13 -7.84 39.54
N PRO A 752 9.60 -9.08 39.26
CA PRO A 752 11.01 -9.44 39.47
C PRO A 752 11.96 -8.62 38.60
N LEU A 753 12.85 -7.85 39.25
CA LEU A 753 13.91 -7.08 38.62
C LEU A 753 15.28 -7.58 39.06
N ARG A 754 16.14 -7.92 38.09
CA ARG A 754 17.53 -8.32 38.32
C ARG A 754 18.48 -7.36 37.63
N PHE A 755 19.65 -7.18 38.23
CA PHE A 755 20.74 -6.40 37.67
C PHE A 755 21.91 -7.32 37.38
N GLN A 756 22.51 -7.14 36.20
CA GLN A 756 23.74 -7.82 35.81
C GLN A 756 24.71 -6.82 35.22
N THR A 757 25.97 -6.93 35.61
CA THR A 757 27.04 -6.15 34.96
C THR A 757 27.19 -6.64 33.53
N ALA A 758 27.16 -5.72 32.57
CA ALA A 758 27.38 -6.06 31.17
C ALA A 758 28.79 -6.67 30.99
N ASP A 759 28.84 -7.76 30.25
CA ASP A 759 30.05 -8.53 29.98
C ASP A 759 30.13 -8.86 28.47
N PRO A 760 31.31 -9.19 27.93
CA PRO A 760 31.47 -9.43 26.49
C PRO A 760 30.83 -10.72 25.96
N GLN A 761 30.29 -11.60 26.81
CA GLN A 761 29.74 -12.87 26.36
C GLN A 761 28.37 -12.67 25.71
N LEU A 762 28.08 -13.51 24.72
CA LEU A 762 26.74 -13.60 24.14
C LEU A 762 25.74 -14.03 25.20
N PHE A 763 24.57 -13.41 25.19
CA PHE A 763 23.41 -13.86 25.95
C PHE A 763 22.26 -14.21 25.00
N TYR A 764 21.31 -15.00 25.48
CA TYR A 764 20.28 -15.59 24.63
C TYR A 764 18.89 -15.40 25.21
N ILE A 765 17.90 -15.25 24.32
CA ILE A 765 16.49 -15.52 24.64
C ILE A 765 16.00 -16.66 23.74
N SER A 766 15.07 -17.46 24.25
CA SER A 766 14.62 -18.69 23.58
C SER A 766 13.13 -18.94 23.74
N THR A 767 12.48 -19.37 22.65
CA THR A 767 11.11 -19.89 22.59
C THR A 767 11.13 -21.36 22.22
N GLN A 768 9.97 -21.99 21.99
CA GLN A 768 9.93 -23.37 21.48
C GLN A 768 10.52 -23.53 20.07
N SER A 769 10.55 -22.47 19.28
CA SER A 769 10.94 -22.54 17.86
C SER A 769 12.27 -21.85 17.58
N LEU A 770 12.61 -20.81 18.33
CA LEU A 770 13.76 -19.95 18.06
C LEU A 770 14.64 -19.78 19.30
N THR A 771 15.94 -19.65 19.07
CA THR A 771 16.92 -19.13 20.02
C THR A 771 17.67 -18.00 19.34
N LEU A 772 17.78 -16.86 20.01
CA LEU A 772 18.44 -15.67 19.48
C LEU A 772 19.65 -15.32 20.34
N GLY A 773 20.80 -15.08 19.72
CA GLY A 773 22.03 -14.65 20.39
C GLY A 773 22.25 -13.15 20.25
N PHE A 774 22.56 -12.49 21.36
CA PHE A 774 22.77 -11.04 21.43
C PHE A 774 24.13 -10.70 22.01
N SER A 775 24.71 -9.65 21.47
CA SER A 775 25.96 -9.05 21.92
C SER A 775 25.87 -8.61 23.38
N GLY A 776 26.75 -9.14 24.25
CA GLY A 776 26.75 -8.79 25.68
C GLY A 776 27.07 -7.33 25.99
N THR A 777 27.75 -6.63 25.08
CA THR A 777 28.14 -5.22 25.21
C THR A 777 27.19 -4.25 24.51
N THR A 778 26.63 -4.64 23.35
CA THR A 778 25.80 -3.74 22.54
C THR A 778 24.31 -4.02 22.68
N GLY A 779 23.92 -5.24 23.06
CA GLY A 779 22.53 -5.68 23.09
C GLY A 779 21.90 -5.89 21.71
N LEU A 780 22.67 -5.80 20.63
CA LEU A 780 22.23 -6.06 19.26
C LEU A 780 22.29 -7.55 18.93
N LEU A 781 21.46 -7.98 17.98
CA LEU A 781 21.39 -9.37 17.53
C LEU A 781 22.68 -9.79 16.80
N GLU A 782 23.18 -10.98 17.10
CA GLU A 782 24.34 -11.60 16.46
C GLU A 782 24.04 -12.98 15.85
N SER A 783 23.02 -13.71 16.32
CA SER A 783 22.66 -15.01 15.77
C SER A 783 21.18 -15.37 15.91
N ILE A 784 20.71 -16.21 14.97
CA ILE A 784 19.39 -16.83 14.96
C ILE A 784 19.57 -18.33 14.80
N HIS A 785 19.06 -19.10 15.75
CA HIS A 785 19.01 -20.55 15.69
C HIS A 785 17.56 -21.02 15.72
N ARG A 786 17.14 -21.65 14.62
CA ARG A 786 15.87 -22.36 14.52
C ARG A 786 16.03 -23.73 15.13
N LYS A 787 15.19 -24.10 16.10
CA LYS A 787 15.36 -25.38 16.82
C LYS A 787 15.08 -26.61 15.97
N ASP A 788 14.39 -26.45 14.84
CA ASP A 788 14.17 -27.49 13.84
C ASP A 788 15.30 -27.59 12.81
N ASP A 789 16.22 -26.62 12.78
CA ASP A 789 17.36 -26.58 11.88
C ASP A 789 18.66 -26.85 12.67
N PRO A 790 19.49 -27.83 12.27
CA PRO A 790 20.77 -28.05 12.92
C PRO A 790 21.78 -26.89 12.76
N GLN A 791 21.56 -25.95 11.83
CA GLN A 791 22.46 -24.83 11.61
C GLN A 791 22.02 -23.56 12.35
N GLU A 792 22.95 -22.94 13.08
CA GLU A 792 22.80 -21.58 13.58
C GLU A 792 23.22 -20.58 12.50
N VAL A 793 22.35 -19.60 12.23
CA VAL A 793 22.60 -18.56 11.24
C VAL A 793 23.15 -17.34 11.95
N LYS A 794 24.36 -16.92 11.58
CA LYS A 794 24.96 -15.67 12.07
C LYS A 794 24.30 -14.48 11.38
N VAL A 795 23.67 -13.61 12.18
CA VAL A 795 22.92 -12.42 11.73
C VAL A 795 23.39 -11.25 12.59
N GLN A 796 24.37 -10.50 12.11
CA GLN A 796 24.92 -9.39 12.87
C GLN A 796 24.20 -8.09 12.50
N ILE A 797 23.37 -7.58 13.43
CA ILE A 797 22.77 -6.26 13.31
C ILE A 797 23.76 -5.21 13.76
N GLN A 798 23.93 -4.16 12.95
CA GLN A 798 24.76 -3.00 13.29
C GLN A 798 24.11 -1.70 12.83
N PHE A 799 24.37 -0.62 13.55
CA PHE A 799 23.95 0.72 13.15
C PHE A 799 25.14 1.51 12.62
N VAL A 800 24.92 2.22 11.52
CA VAL A 800 25.94 3.04 10.85
C VAL A 800 25.37 4.43 10.55
N THR A 801 26.28 5.37 10.32
CA THR A 801 25.94 6.74 9.91
C THR A 801 26.64 7.11 8.61
N TYR A 802 25.92 7.80 7.75
CA TYR A 802 26.47 8.50 6.58
C TYR A 802 26.49 10.01 6.85
N GLY A 803 27.54 10.70 6.40
CA GLY A 803 27.55 12.16 6.29
C GLY A 803 27.18 12.61 4.88
N THR A 804 27.04 13.91 4.66
CA THR A 804 26.93 14.49 3.30
C THR A 804 28.27 14.99 2.80
N ARG A 805 28.52 14.92 1.49
CA ARG A 805 29.70 15.52 0.87
C ARG A 805 29.81 17.03 1.14
N SER A 806 31.05 17.56 1.14
CA SER A 806 31.36 18.98 1.39
C SER A 806 31.27 19.87 0.15
N SER A 807 31.04 19.29 -1.03
CA SER A 807 30.92 20.02 -2.30
C SER A 807 29.62 20.85 -2.36
N LYS A 808 29.44 21.57 -3.47
CA LYS A 808 28.26 22.43 -3.70
C LYS A 808 26.96 21.62 -3.68
N ASP A 809 26.97 20.46 -4.31
CA ASP A 809 25.83 19.54 -4.32
C ASP A 809 25.89 18.66 -3.07
N LYS A 810 24.78 18.49 -2.36
CA LYS A 810 24.74 17.81 -1.05
C LYS A 810 23.54 16.87 -0.97
N SER A 811 23.59 15.91 -0.04
CA SER A 811 22.38 15.18 0.35
C SER A 811 21.27 16.15 0.72
N GLY A 812 20.04 15.76 0.43
CA GLY A 812 18.85 16.54 0.74
C GLY A 812 17.62 15.64 0.73
N ALA A 813 16.42 16.23 0.62
CA ALA A 813 15.18 15.45 0.62
C ALA A 813 15.09 14.46 -0.56
N TYR A 814 15.67 14.80 -1.71
CA TYR A 814 15.67 13.94 -2.90
C TYR A 814 16.94 13.08 -2.99
N LEU A 815 18.10 13.73 -2.89
CA LEU A 815 19.40 13.16 -3.22
C LEU A 815 20.06 12.52 -2.00
N PHE A 816 20.63 11.34 -2.20
CA PHE A 816 21.56 10.72 -1.24
C PHE A 816 22.98 10.83 -1.78
N LEU A 817 23.78 11.74 -1.21
CA LEU A 817 25.15 12.04 -1.65
C LEU A 817 26.15 11.89 -0.49
N PRO A 818 26.43 10.66 -0.05
CA PRO A 818 27.24 10.41 1.13
C PRO A 818 28.69 10.91 0.99
N ASP A 819 29.30 11.28 2.12
CA ASP A 819 30.72 11.71 2.21
C ASP A 819 31.73 10.55 2.11
N GLY A 820 31.25 9.32 1.93
CA GLY A 820 32.07 8.12 1.81
C GLY A 820 31.31 6.86 2.21
N LYS A 821 32.05 5.84 2.64
CA LYS A 821 31.48 4.61 3.20
C LYS A 821 30.79 4.91 4.55
N ALA A 822 29.81 4.08 4.89
CA ALA A 822 29.14 4.14 6.19
C ALA A 822 30.17 4.03 7.33
N LYS A 823 29.98 4.83 8.38
CA LYS A 823 30.81 4.80 9.58
C LYS A 823 30.01 4.15 10.72
N PRO A 824 30.56 3.21 11.50
CA PRO A 824 29.85 2.64 12.64
C PRO A 824 29.27 3.73 13.54
N TYR A 825 28.04 3.54 13.99
CA TYR A 825 27.43 4.43 14.97
C TYR A 825 28.23 4.34 16.28
N SER A 826 28.56 5.49 16.85
CA SER A 826 29.32 5.59 18.10
C SER A 826 28.65 6.60 19.02
N GLN A 827 28.62 6.27 20.31
CA GLN A 827 28.14 7.16 21.38
C GLN A 827 29.13 7.14 22.54
N LYS A 828 29.00 8.11 23.45
CA LYS A 828 29.93 8.27 24.59
C LYS A 828 29.73 7.18 25.64
N GLU A 829 28.48 6.98 26.04
CA GLU A 829 28.12 6.01 27.08
C GLU A 829 27.70 4.68 26.44
N PRO A 830 28.06 3.54 27.03
CA PRO A 830 27.56 2.24 26.58
C PRO A 830 26.03 2.15 26.70
N PRO A 831 25.36 1.42 25.79
CA PRO A 831 23.90 1.31 25.82
C PRO A 831 23.42 0.55 27.06
N VAL A 832 22.22 0.90 27.52
CA VAL A 832 21.50 0.10 28.52
C VAL A 832 20.74 -0.99 27.79
N VAL A 833 20.89 -2.24 28.24
CA VAL A 833 20.20 -3.39 27.64
C VAL A 833 19.21 -3.96 28.65
N ARG A 834 17.93 -3.97 28.29
CA ARG A 834 16.85 -4.57 29.08
C ARG A 834 16.40 -5.85 28.42
N VAL A 835 16.43 -6.96 29.16
CA VAL A 835 15.89 -8.25 28.72
C VAL A 835 14.62 -8.52 29.52
N VAL A 836 13.54 -8.85 28.84
CA VAL A 836 12.29 -9.29 29.47
C VAL A 836 12.01 -10.70 29.00
N GLU A 837 11.87 -11.63 29.95
CA GLU A 837 11.52 -13.01 29.67
C GLU A 837 10.15 -13.36 30.27
N GLY A 838 9.27 -13.90 29.43
CA GLY A 838 7.94 -14.29 29.87
C GLY A 838 7.34 -15.43 29.06
N PRO A 839 6.18 -15.94 29.52
CA PRO A 839 5.54 -17.13 28.95
C PRO A 839 4.93 -16.95 27.56
N LEU A 840 4.55 -15.72 27.20
CA LEU A 840 3.95 -15.38 25.90
C LEU A 840 4.96 -14.75 24.95
N PHE A 841 5.91 -13.96 25.46
CA PHE A 841 7.00 -13.40 24.66
C PHE A 841 8.23 -13.12 25.52
N SER A 842 9.37 -13.08 24.84
CA SER A 842 10.63 -12.53 25.36
C SER A 842 11.13 -11.43 24.45
N GLU A 843 11.77 -10.42 25.00
CA GLU A 843 12.33 -9.30 24.23
C GLU A 843 13.66 -8.80 24.80
N VAL A 844 14.46 -8.23 23.90
CA VAL A 844 15.67 -7.46 24.22
C VAL A 844 15.46 -6.04 23.72
N VAL A 845 15.66 -5.06 24.61
CA VAL A 845 15.59 -3.64 24.32
C VAL A 845 16.97 -3.02 24.54
N ALA A 846 17.62 -2.61 23.46
CA ALA A 846 18.88 -1.90 23.48
C ALA A 846 18.61 -0.38 23.35
N MET A 847 18.97 0.38 24.38
CA MET A 847 18.72 1.82 24.48
C MET A 847 20.00 2.59 24.18
N TYR A 848 20.03 3.26 23.03
CA TYR A 848 21.08 4.15 22.57
C TYR A 848 20.63 5.62 22.65
N GLU A 849 21.58 6.55 22.51
CA GLU A 849 21.32 7.99 22.59
C GLU A 849 20.29 8.48 21.56
N HIS A 850 20.38 8.01 20.31
CA HIS A 850 19.52 8.45 19.19
C HIS A 850 18.51 7.40 18.73
N PHE A 851 18.53 6.19 19.29
CA PHE A 851 17.58 5.15 18.92
C PHE A 851 17.36 4.13 20.04
N GLN A 852 16.20 3.48 20.03
CA GLN A 852 15.90 2.31 20.86
C GLN A 852 15.50 1.16 19.96
N GLN A 853 16.28 0.08 19.96
CA GLN A 853 15.94 -1.14 19.23
C GLN A 853 15.30 -2.15 20.18
N THR A 854 14.13 -2.66 19.81
CA THR A 854 13.44 -3.75 20.49
C THR A 854 13.36 -4.94 19.56
N ILE A 855 13.88 -6.09 20.01
CA ILE A 855 13.79 -7.36 19.30
C ILE A 855 12.97 -8.31 20.16
N ARG A 856 11.83 -8.76 19.65
CA ARG A 856 10.87 -9.60 20.36
C ARG A 856 10.63 -10.90 19.60
N ILE A 857 10.53 -11.99 20.35
CA ILE A 857 10.07 -13.30 19.87
C ILE A 857 8.89 -13.75 20.72
N HIS A 858 7.87 -14.28 20.04
CA HIS A 858 6.67 -14.75 20.68
C HIS A 858 6.78 -16.25 20.95
N ASN A 859 6.39 -16.66 22.16
CA ASN A 859 6.30 -18.05 22.54
C ASN A 859 4.88 -18.60 22.26
N VAL A 860 4.42 -18.41 21.03
CA VAL A 860 3.09 -18.82 20.55
C VAL A 860 3.23 -19.60 19.24
N PRO A 861 2.29 -20.47 18.87
CA PRO A 861 2.36 -21.26 17.66
C PRO A 861 1.94 -20.41 16.46
N GLY A 862 2.28 -20.90 15.26
CA GLY A 862 1.99 -20.20 14.02
C GLY A 862 3.06 -19.17 13.67
N VAL A 863 2.71 -18.26 12.76
CA VAL A 863 3.65 -17.33 12.14
C VAL A 863 4.34 -16.42 13.17
N ASP A 864 3.59 -15.90 14.15
CA ASP A 864 4.13 -14.98 15.17
C ASP A 864 5.31 -15.58 15.95
N GLY A 865 5.25 -16.88 16.31
CA GLY A 865 6.36 -17.55 17.02
C GLY A 865 7.47 -18.14 16.13
N LEU A 866 7.27 -18.13 14.82
CA LEU A 866 8.31 -18.42 13.82
C LEU A 866 9.01 -17.14 13.32
N SER A 867 8.51 -15.97 13.73
CA SER A 867 8.96 -14.66 13.27
C SER A 867 9.73 -13.89 14.34
N LEU A 868 10.54 -12.95 13.85
CA LEU A 868 11.23 -11.95 14.66
C LEU A 868 10.50 -10.61 14.51
N ASP A 869 10.09 -9.99 15.62
CA ASP A 869 9.57 -8.62 15.62
C ASP A 869 10.70 -7.64 15.98
N VAL A 870 11.01 -6.73 15.07
CA VAL A 870 12.05 -5.71 15.24
C VAL A 870 11.42 -4.33 15.15
N THR A 871 11.46 -3.60 16.25
CA THR A 871 11.02 -2.20 16.32
C THR A 871 12.22 -1.31 16.60
N THR A 872 12.37 -0.21 15.85
CA THR A 872 13.40 0.81 16.13
C THR A 872 12.75 2.18 16.24
N MET A 873 12.76 2.75 17.44
CA MET A 873 12.38 4.13 17.66
C MET A 873 13.62 5.00 17.43
N VAL A 874 13.52 6.01 16.55
CA VAL A 874 14.66 6.86 16.15
C VAL A 874 14.36 8.32 16.49
N ASP A 875 15.30 8.98 17.14
CA ASP A 875 15.31 10.43 17.35
C ASP A 875 16.69 11.00 17.02
N ILE A 876 16.78 11.62 15.85
CA ILE A 876 18.01 12.26 15.34
C ILE A 876 17.83 13.77 15.17
N ARG A 877 16.87 14.38 15.88
CA ARG A 877 16.52 15.80 15.71
C ARG A 877 17.65 16.77 16.09
N ASP A 878 18.56 16.32 16.96
CA ASP A 878 19.75 17.06 17.36
C ASP A 878 20.96 16.83 16.41
N GLN A 879 20.83 15.90 15.45
CA GLN A 879 21.84 15.60 14.46
C GLN A 879 21.64 16.41 13.17
N SER A 880 22.74 16.84 12.56
CA SER A 880 22.73 17.58 11.29
C SER A 880 23.67 16.92 10.28
N ASN A 881 23.22 16.82 9.03
CA ASN A 881 23.96 16.16 7.94
C ASN A 881 24.36 14.72 8.28
N LYS A 882 23.46 13.99 8.94
CA LYS A 882 23.62 12.59 9.32
C LYS A 882 22.42 11.79 8.87
N GLU A 883 22.69 10.64 8.27
CA GLU A 883 21.67 9.64 7.94
C GLU A 883 22.02 8.35 8.70
N LEU A 884 21.11 7.89 9.56
CA LEU A 884 21.24 6.67 10.35
C LEU A 884 20.72 5.49 9.54
N ALA A 885 21.50 4.42 9.42
CA ALA A 885 21.10 3.19 8.75
C ALA A 885 21.32 1.97 9.67
N MET A 886 20.43 0.99 9.55
CA MET A 886 20.55 -0.33 10.16
C MET A 886 21.02 -1.31 9.09
N LEU A 887 22.11 -2.03 9.34
CA LEU A 887 22.64 -3.08 8.47
C LEU A 887 22.47 -4.44 9.16
N SER A 888 22.25 -5.47 8.36
CA SER A 888 22.20 -6.87 8.82
C SER A 888 23.14 -7.71 7.97
N ASP A 889 24.24 -8.18 8.54
CA ASP A 889 25.21 -9.02 7.83
C ASP A 889 24.84 -10.50 8.02
N LEU A 890 24.48 -11.16 6.91
CA LEU A 890 24.04 -12.56 6.87
C LEU A 890 25.13 -13.44 6.24
N TRP A 891 25.57 -14.48 6.96
CA TRP A 891 26.59 -15.41 6.48
C TRP A 891 25.96 -16.69 5.93
N LEU A 892 25.42 -16.65 4.71
CA LEU A 892 24.91 -17.86 4.03
C LEU A 892 26.05 -18.57 3.27
N GLN A 893 26.51 -19.71 3.77
CA GLN A 893 27.44 -20.58 3.04
C GLN A 893 26.64 -21.43 2.03
N HIS A 894 26.75 -21.12 0.74
CA HIS A 894 26.05 -21.69 -0.43
C HIS A 894 24.72 -21.01 -0.80
N VAL A 895 24.77 -20.06 -1.74
CA VAL A 895 23.60 -19.72 -2.55
C VAL A 895 24.00 -19.54 -4.03
N PRO A 896 23.47 -20.36 -4.96
CA PRO A 896 23.37 -20.00 -6.36
C PRO A 896 22.23 -19.00 -6.53
N GLN A 897 22.48 -17.76 -6.99
CA GLN A 897 21.56 -16.73 -7.55
C GLN A 897 20.16 -16.45 -6.94
N TYR A 898 19.64 -17.21 -5.97
CA TYR A 898 18.26 -17.20 -5.50
C TYR A 898 18.06 -16.52 -4.13
N CYS A 899 19.13 -16.04 -3.47
CA CYS A 899 19.03 -15.17 -2.30
C CYS A 899 19.61 -13.79 -2.64
N ASN A 900 19.03 -13.14 -3.66
CA ASN A 900 19.09 -11.69 -3.72
C ASN A 900 18.08 -11.14 -2.72
N VAL A 901 18.45 -10.10 -1.96
CA VAL A 901 17.48 -9.29 -1.21
C VAL A 901 16.55 -8.68 -2.26
N SER A 902 15.37 -9.28 -2.44
CA SER A 902 14.34 -8.75 -3.31
C SER A 902 13.77 -7.49 -2.67
N THR A 903 13.75 -6.37 -3.40
CA THR A 903 13.08 -5.15 -2.96
C THR A 903 11.73 -5.05 -3.65
N ASP A 904 10.68 -4.87 -2.85
CA ASP A 904 9.30 -4.85 -3.32
C ASP A 904 9.00 -3.60 -4.16
N ALA A 905 8.62 -3.79 -5.42
CA ALA A 905 8.12 -2.72 -6.28
C ALA A 905 6.64 -2.39 -5.95
N ALA A 906 6.34 -1.97 -4.71
CA ALA A 906 4.99 -1.96 -4.12
C ALA A 906 4.37 -3.39 -4.09
N PRO A 907 3.78 -3.87 -2.97
CA PRO A 907 3.63 -5.32 -2.72
C PRO A 907 2.71 -6.09 -3.70
N ALA A 908 3.28 -6.39 -4.86
CA ALA A 908 2.91 -7.25 -5.97
C ALA A 908 4.24 -7.91 -6.43
N PRO A 909 4.23 -9.03 -7.19
CA PRO A 909 5.32 -9.99 -7.18
C PRO A 909 6.73 -9.41 -7.34
N LEU A 910 7.61 -9.91 -6.49
CA LEU A 910 8.96 -9.42 -6.24
C LEU A 910 9.82 -9.36 -7.50
N PRO A 911 10.28 -8.17 -7.96
CA PRO A 911 11.43 -8.12 -8.84
C PRO A 911 12.70 -8.47 -8.05
N GLU A 912 13.61 -9.21 -8.67
CA GLU A 912 14.95 -9.41 -8.12
C GLU A 912 15.76 -8.12 -8.30
N ALA A 913 16.30 -7.58 -7.21
CA ALA A 913 17.33 -6.54 -7.30
C ALA A 913 18.72 -7.23 -7.26
N PRO A 914 19.65 -6.94 -8.19
CA PRO A 914 20.99 -7.48 -8.15
C PRO A 914 21.80 -6.70 -7.10
N PRO A 915 22.78 -7.32 -6.42
CA PRO A 915 23.73 -6.57 -5.62
C PRO A 915 24.56 -5.65 -6.55
N ALA A 916 24.28 -4.34 -6.51
CA ALA A 916 25.01 -3.32 -7.28
C ALA A 916 26.51 -3.20 -6.90
N SER A 917 26.97 -3.96 -5.90
CA SER A 917 28.33 -3.91 -5.35
C SER A 917 29.43 -4.40 -6.31
N GLN A 918 29.08 -5.04 -7.43
CA GLN A 918 30.05 -5.47 -8.44
C GLN A 918 30.21 -4.53 -9.65
N LEU A 919 29.34 -3.52 -9.84
CA LEU A 919 29.32 -2.73 -11.08
C LEU A 919 29.60 -1.22 -10.90
N LEU A 920 29.42 -0.63 -9.70
CA LEU A 920 29.74 0.79 -9.47
C LEU A 920 30.38 1.01 -8.08
N PRO A 921 31.43 1.85 -7.96
CA PRO A 921 32.18 2.05 -6.70
C PRO A 921 31.46 2.90 -5.63
N HIS A 922 30.18 3.25 -5.83
CA HIS A 922 29.42 4.17 -4.98
C HIS A 922 28.23 3.46 -4.32
N ALA A 923 27.89 3.81 -3.07
CA ALA A 923 26.79 3.18 -2.31
C ALA A 923 25.39 3.62 -2.79
N GLN A 924 25.30 4.70 -3.56
CA GLN A 924 24.05 5.34 -3.97
C GLN A 924 23.19 4.50 -4.94
N PRO A 925 23.75 3.87 -6.00
CA PRO A 925 22.96 3.10 -6.97
C PRO A 925 22.42 1.79 -6.39
N GLY A 926 22.95 1.33 -5.25
CA GLY A 926 22.51 0.11 -4.58
C GLY A 926 21.32 0.30 -3.63
N LEU A 927 20.82 1.53 -3.46
CA LEU A 927 19.61 1.80 -2.69
C LEU A 927 18.39 1.68 -3.61
N HIS A 928 17.42 0.87 -3.19
CA HIS A 928 16.12 0.71 -3.83
C HIS A 928 15.01 1.00 -2.83
N PRO A 929 13.79 1.36 -3.29
CA PRO A 929 12.64 1.53 -2.40
C PRO A 929 12.36 0.24 -1.62
N GLY A 930 12.18 0.35 -0.31
CA GLY A 930 11.74 -0.75 0.54
C GLY A 930 10.28 -0.55 0.94
N GLN A 931 9.40 -1.47 0.56
CA GLN A 931 8.01 -1.53 1.00
C GLN A 931 7.77 -2.81 1.82
N PRO A 932 6.79 -2.83 2.74
CA PRO A 932 6.46 -4.05 3.46
C PRO A 932 5.94 -5.09 2.48
N SER A 933 6.56 -6.27 2.48
CA SER A 933 6.04 -7.45 1.82
C SER A 933 4.75 -7.88 2.51
N PRO A 934 3.73 -8.38 1.78
CA PRO A 934 2.61 -9.03 2.44
C PRO A 934 3.19 -10.17 3.29
N PRO A 935 2.61 -10.47 4.47
CA PRO A 935 3.04 -11.63 5.25
C PRO A 935 3.03 -12.84 4.32
N HIS A 936 4.20 -13.45 4.09
CA HIS A 936 4.30 -14.66 3.27
C HIS A 936 3.25 -15.67 3.76
N PRO A 937 2.20 -15.99 2.99
CA PRO A 937 1.40 -17.14 3.30
C PRO A 937 2.27 -18.34 2.92
N ALA A 938 2.92 -18.93 3.92
CA ALA A 938 3.74 -20.15 3.86
C ALA A 938 4.82 -20.18 2.75
N LEU A 939 6.09 -20.29 3.17
CA LEU A 939 7.18 -20.71 2.29
C LEU A 939 6.71 -21.92 1.43
N CYS A 940 6.60 -21.74 0.11
CA CYS A 940 6.40 -22.88 -0.79
C CYS A 940 7.64 -23.77 -0.63
N PRO A 941 7.50 -25.05 -0.26
CA PRO A 941 8.65 -25.92 -0.08
C PRO A 941 9.40 -26.05 -1.41
N GLY A 942 10.68 -25.65 -1.41
CA GLY A 942 11.57 -25.88 -2.55
C GLY A 942 11.72 -27.38 -2.84
N PRO A 943 12.11 -27.77 -4.07
CA PRO A 943 12.23 -29.16 -4.43
C PRO A 943 13.37 -29.81 -3.64
N GLY A 944 13.01 -30.52 -2.57
CA GLY A 944 13.90 -31.46 -1.91
C GLY A 944 14.18 -32.66 -2.82
N ARG A 945 15.47 -33.04 -2.87
CA ARG A 945 16.08 -34.25 -3.46
C ARG A 945 16.52 -34.15 -4.92
N HIS A 946 17.77 -33.70 -5.11
CA HIS A 946 18.63 -34.32 -6.11
C HIS A 946 19.18 -35.64 -5.55
N GLN A 947 18.71 -36.77 -6.10
CA GLN A 947 19.46 -38.02 -6.06
C GLN A 947 20.78 -37.86 -6.84
N PRO A 948 21.88 -38.47 -6.40
CA PRO A 948 23.13 -38.44 -7.15
C PRO A 948 22.98 -39.33 -8.38
N ARG A 949 23.11 -38.76 -9.58
CA ARG A 949 23.40 -39.56 -10.78
C ARG A 949 24.90 -39.52 -11.02
N GLU A 950 25.49 -40.71 -10.93
CA GLU A 950 26.86 -41.01 -11.31
C GLU A 950 27.10 -40.79 -12.81
N ARG A 951 28.33 -40.36 -13.09
CA ARG A 951 29.07 -40.22 -14.36
C ARG A 951 28.83 -38.98 -15.21
#